data_AF-A0A943D7F0-F1
#
_entry.id   AF-A0A943D7F0-F1
#
_cell.length_a   1.000
_cell.length_b   1.000
_cell.length_c   1.000
_cell.angle_alpha   90.00
_cell.angle_beta   90.00
_cell.angle_gamma   90.00
#
_symmetry.space_group_name_H-M   'P 1'
#
loop_
_entity.id
_entity.type
_entity.pdbx_description
1 polymer ?
#
loop_
_entity_poly.entity_id
_entity_poly.type
_entity_poly.pdbx_seq_one_letter_code
_entity_poly.pdbx_strand_id
1 'polypeptide(L)'
;MRKHFAKTMLMILVMLTVLFASAFSAAAESNVYEVSTDVELSTALQNIADSADTKATIVLKADLNAPVTGGGSYTTTFGVDGKQITIKSDEGGMKKLSFPWYGILNGNCTFDNVDVTGTRLFCNGYDTIFTGNGQIHLSETLYGGGYKTTVNKTHVVIAASGYINPSSSSGLHDVIGGSYQGNVVGDTYLEITGDIKMQGGNHLNPGCMKGDGSSGDGRDVPDVYVGGNATLIYDNKNSTAASPAIEGTYGCEMRGDVTLDVRAGSVAGIVGTEEPVDKSIIRGNLHIIAGNPAYENTDQVLRLGSNWPIIGAGNSFALYPGAVGNYTVGGNITIDTYENAWAWDKGTTPDSYDLPEIYGALRGNVGGNITINAHGSHVQNIFGASDSVVQGSVTVNATDVELKNSEYNTEYDEGYIFGLWERGVPATANGPVTVTVNGGDVGLVMATDQTTVPAGSSINVTGKPKIRSGIRGTQASSYSTEFPVANVYACEATIPFIKGMSQVNITNNSAVTAHIMTSNAGLMVEEGSTLTTDNGQVWIWGDTVINGTWEQLHSQTDNYNDIFVNGTTQIGSNGHLINHGTSNLSGAVTNNGVMALMGSAYLQNDYTATNGELRLPTIAPGANYDTGTIPVQIKGLSTGTTTVNTVDPADWQTLKKPNLGDNYILSKKNTDAPAQDVFVLGNADAVADAWFLKRMPDADGSNDYYMWQVANGIRVIFDKNGGDTEASPSVMIQDKVVGVVNHFALPTVEPTRTEYDFVNWNTKQDGTGDIFTAATDVTENMTVYAQWKSNAKGDLKVSNTVSGSAGDTTKPFTFTVTVDSSINGTYGEMTFTAGSATFTLRHGESLTAVGLPADTAYTVAESDNEGYTVTANGAAGTISKDGTAVAAFTNNREAPSTQPPTTSAPENPAGPTKPEPTTTSKPTATPQPTVTPQPTAVQDTVPQTGDTTPLLLWVVLLVVSALGLAGCLWVRFRKKQFRK
;
A
#
# COMPACT_ATOMS: atom_id res chain seq x y z
N MET A 1 2.05 -5.77 -33.86
CA MET A 1 0.87 -6.23 -34.63
C MET A 1 -0.27 -5.20 -34.76
N ARG A 2 -0.78 -4.56 -33.68
CA ARG A 2 -1.97 -3.66 -33.75
C ARG A 2 -1.96 -2.61 -34.89
N LYS A 3 -0.81 -1.94 -35.17
CA LYS A 3 -0.69 -0.94 -36.26
C LYS A 3 -0.91 -1.50 -37.68
N HIS A 4 -0.91 -2.81 -37.91
CA HIS A 4 -1.17 -3.40 -39.24
C HIS A 4 -2.65 -3.73 -39.48
N PHE A 5 -3.35 -4.24 -38.45
CA PHE A 5 -4.79 -4.50 -38.52
C PHE A 5 -5.60 -3.23 -38.78
N ALA A 6 -5.24 -2.11 -38.14
CA ALA A 6 -5.89 -0.81 -38.39
C ALA A 6 -5.76 -0.35 -39.85
N LYS A 7 -4.55 -0.45 -40.44
CA LYS A 7 -4.35 -0.14 -41.87
C LYS A 7 -5.11 -1.08 -42.80
N THR A 8 -5.18 -2.37 -42.47
CA THR A 8 -5.90 -3.37 -43.29
C THR A 8 -7.42 -3.14 -43.22
N MET A 9 -7.99 -2.87 -42.04
CA MET A 9 -9.42 -2.51 -41.94
C MET A 9 -9.75 -1.20 -42.65
N LEU A 10 -8.92 -0.16 -42.52
CA LEU A 10 -9.14 1.11 -43.22
C LEU A 10 -9.04 0.93 -44.74
N MET A 11 -8.08 0.14 -45.23
CA MET A 11 -7.91 -0.14 -46.65
C MET A 11 -9.03 -1.02 -47.23
N ILE A 12 -9.58 -1.95 -46.44
CA ILE A 12 -10.78 -2.73 -46.81
C ILE A 12 -12.03 -1.83 -46.79
N LEU A 13 -12.17 -0.93 -45.81
CA LEU A 13 -13.31 0.01 -45.75
C LEU A 13 -13.29 0.99 -46.93
N VAL A 14 -12.11 1.50 -47.31
CA VAL A 14 -11.93 2.36 -48.50
C VAL A 14 -12.10 1.59 -49.81
N MET A 15 -11.65 0.32 -49.89
CA MET A 15 -12.00 -0.52 -51.05
C MET A 15 -13.50 -0.80 -51.14
N LEU A 16 -14.20 -0.94 -50.00
CA LEU A 16 -15.63 -1.20 -49.98
C LEU A 16 -16.44 0.05 -50.39
N THR A 17 -16.03 1.26 -50.02
CA THR A 17 -16.68 2.49 -50.53
C THR A 17 -16.41 2.71 -52.02
N VAL A 18 -15.20 2.44 -52.51
CA VAL A 18 -14.87 2.55 -53.95
C VAL A 18 -15.62 1.51 -54.80
N LEU A 19 -15.88 0.31 -54.28
CA LEU A 19 -16.61 -0.74 -55.02
C LEU A 19 -18.11 -0.50 -55.17
N PHE A 20 -18.71 0.44 -54.44
CA PHE A 20 -20.10 0.87 -54.69
C PHE A 20 -20.21 1.99 -55.76
N ALA A 21 -19.10 2.61 -56.17
CA ALA A 21 -19.10 3.79 -57.03
C ALA A 21 -19.16 3.51 -58.56
N SER A 22 -19.43 2.27 -58.99
CA SER A 22 -19.37 1.88 -60.41
C SER A 22 -20.52 0.98 -60.91
N ALA A 23 -21.59 0.82 -60.11
CA ALA A 23 -22.68 -0.12 -60.40
C ALA A 23 -24.10 0.48 -60.44
N PHE A 24 -24.23 1.82 -60.57
CA PHE A 24 -25.51 2.46 -60.90
C PHE A 24 -25.32 3.49 -62.02
N SER A 25 -25.77 3.13 -63.22
CA SER A 25 -25.96 4.08 -64.33
C SER A 25 -27.44 4.41 -64.42
N ALA A 26 -27.77 5.70 -64.50
CA ALA A 26 -29.09 6.22 -64.87
C ALA A 26 -30.30 5.70 -64.05
N ALA A 27 -30.22 5.78 -62.73
CA ALA A 27 -31.38 6.17 -61.92
C ALA A 27 -31.24 7.68 -61.62
N ALA A 28 -32.30 8.47 -61.81
CA ALA A 28 -32.25 9.90 -61.47
C ALA A 28 -32.21 10.07 -59.94
N GLU A 29 -31.30 10.91 -59.43
CA GLU A 29 -31.17 11.18 -58.00
C GLU A 29 -32.35 12.02 -57.49
N SER A 30 -33.44 11.36 -57.10
CA SER A 30 -34.77 11.96 -56.97
C SER A 30 -34.96 13.04 -55.89
N ASN A 31 -33.93 13.31 -55.08
CA ASN A 31 -33.92 14.38 -54.07
C ASN A 31 -32.58 15.15 -54.05
N VAL A 32 -31.89 15.23 -55.19
CA VAL A 32 -30.70 16.07 -55.37
C VAL A 32 -31.07 17.30 -56.21
N TYR A 33 -30.81 18.48 -55.67
CA TYR A 33 -31.23 19.76 -56.24
C TYR A 33 -29.99 20.62 -56.53
N GLU A 34 -29.60 20.70 -57.79
CA GLU A 34 -28.52 21.58 -58.24
C GLU A 34 -29.03 23.01 -58.40
N VAL A 35 -28.33 23.99 -57.82
CA VAL A 35 -28.79 25.39 -57.76
C VAL A 35 -27.65 26.37 -58.08
N SER A 36 -27.93 27.32 -58.97
CA SER A 36 -26.97 28.33 -59.46
C SER A 36 -27.39 29.76 -59.14
N THR A 37 -28.58 29.96 -58.57
CA THR A 37 -29.16 31.26 -58.22
C THR A 37 -30.04 31.18 -56.96
N ASP A 38 -30.21 32.30 -56.26
CA ASP A 38 -31.07 32.42 -55.08
C ASP A 38 -32.54 32.02 -55.35
N VAL A 39 -33.00 32.21 -56.59
CA VAL A 39 -34.35 31.84 -57.04
C VAL A 39 -34.47 30.32 -57.20
N GLU A 40 -33.46 29.67 -57.76
CA GLU A 40 -33.41 28.20 -57.84
C GLU A 40 -33.29 27.58 -56.44
N LEU A 41 -32.53 28.18 -55.53
CA LEU A 41 -32.45 27.74 -54.13
C LEU A 41 -33.81 27.84 -53.42
N SER A 42 -34.50 28.97 -53.59
CA SER A 42 -35.87 29.17 -53.06
C SER A 42 -36.85 28.14 -53.64
N THR A 43 -36.71 27.84 -54.93
CA THR A 43 -37.54 26.83 -55.63
C THR A 43 -37.23 25.41 -55.16
N ALA A 44 -35.95 25.08 -54.93
CA ALA A 44 -35.52 23.79 -54.40
C ALA A 44 -36.08 23.55 -53.00
N LEU A 45 -36.03 24.55 -52.11
CA LEU A 45 -36.61 24.45 -50.76
C LEU A 45 -38.13 24.21 -50.80
N GLN A 46 -38.87 24.88 -51.69
CA GLN A 46 -40.29 24.59 -51.90
C GLN A 46 -40.52 23.15 -52.39
N ASN A 47 -39.78 22.70 -53.41
CA ASN A 47 -39.87 21.33 -53.93
C ASN A 47 -39.52 20.26 -52.88
N ILE A 48 -38.65 20.57 -51.92
CA ILE A 48 -38.31 19.69 -50.78
C ILE A 48 -39.45 19.66 -49.76
N ALA A 49 -40.18 20.77 -49.55
CA ALA A 49 -41.37 20.81 -48.72
C ALA A 49 -42.53 19.99 -49.30
N ASP A 50 -42.75 20.08 -50.61
CA ASP A 50 -43.80 19.33 -51.31
C ASP A 50 -43.41 17.84 -51.57
N SER A 51 -42.13 17.48 -51.42
CA SER A 51 -41.66 16.09 -51.54
C SER A 51 -42.15 15.21 -50.37
N ALA A 52 -42.42 13.94 -50.64
CA ALA A 52 -42.73 12.94 -49.61
C ALA A 52 -41.48 12.49 -48.83
N ASP A 53 -40.28 12.64 -49.41
CA ASP A 53 -39.03 12.17 -48.81
C ASP A 53 -38.59 13.04 -47.63
N THR A 54 -37.99 12.42 -46.61
CA THR A 54 -37.52 13.09 -45.39
C THR A 54 -36.07 13.57 -45.48
N LYS A 55 -35.39 13.32 -46.61
CA LYS A 55 -33.99 13.69 -46.84
C LYS A 55 -33.79 14.29 -48.22
N ALA A 56 -33.06 15.39 -48.30
CA ALA A 56 -32.69 16.03 -49.56
C ALA A 56 -31.22 16.47 -49.56
N THR A 57 -30.65 16.67 -50.74
CA THR A 57 -29.32 17.28 -50.90
C THR A 57 -29.39 18.46 -51.87
N ILE A 58 -28.89 19.61 -51.44
CA ILE A 58 -28.77 20.81 -52.27
C ILE A 58 -27.30 20.95 -52.69
N VAL A 59 -27.06 21.14 -53.99
CA VAL A 59 -25.72 21.27 -54.58
C VAL A 59 -25.52 22.67 -55.12
N LEU A 60 -24.70 23.45 -54.42
CA LEU A 60 -24.36 24.83 -54.78
C LEU A 60 -23.40 24.85 -55.98
N LYS A 61 -23.83 25.48 -57.08
CA LYS A 61 -23.00 25.77 -58.27
C LYS A 61 -22.36 27.17 -58.23
N ALA A 62 -22.90 28.06 -57.40
CA ALA A 62 -22.46 29.43 -57.21
C ALA A 62 -22.57 29.84 -55.73
N ASP A 63 -22.02 31.01 -55.38
CA ASP A 63 -22.23 31.65 -54.07
C ASP A 63 -23.66 32.22 -54.02
N LEU A 64 -24.48 31.75 -53.08
CA LEU A 64 -25.92 32.07 -52.98
C LEU A 64 -26.29 32.75 -51.65
N ASN A 65 -27.44 33.42 -51.64
CA ASN A 65 -28.08 33.93 -50.43
C ASN A 65 -29.22 33.01 -49.95
N ALA A 66 -29.34 32.84 -48.64
CA ALA A 66 -30.50 32.21 -48.01
C ALA A 66 -31.77 33.09 -48.22
N PRO A 67 -32.96 32.49 -48.45
CA PRO A 67 -34.20 33.23 -48.68
C PRO A 67 -34.52 34.28 -47.60
N VAL A 68 -34.85 35.50 -48.03
CA VAL A 68 -35.29 36.59 -47.14
C VAL A 68 -36.77 36.44 -46.84
N THR A 69 -37.16 36.53 -45.56
CA THR A 69 -38.57 36.43 -45.15
C THR A 69 -39.35 37.69 -45.54
N GLY A 70 -40.42 37.53 -46.33
CA GLY A 70 -41.24 38.65 -46.79
C GLY A 70 -42.06 39.30 -45.67
N GLY A 71 -42.02 40.63 -45.56
CA GLY A 71 -42.82 41.39 -44.60
C GLY A 71 -42.13 42.57 -43.90
N GLY A 72 -40.82 42.75 -44.11
CA GLY A 72 -40.04 43.84 -43.49
C GLY A 72 -39.32 43.46 -42.19
N SER A 73 -39.33 42.18 -41.81
CA SER A 73 -38.45 41.63 -40.78
C SER A 73 -37.05 41.38 -41.32
N TYR A 74 -36.02 41.94 -40.67
CA TYR A 74 -34.60 41.73 -40.98
C TYR A 74 -34.14 40.31 -40.61
N THR A 75 -34.58 39.33 -41.39
CA THR A 75 -34.41 37.89 -41.15
C THR A 75 -34.27 37.13 -42.47
N THR A 76 -33.53 36.03 -42.45
CA THR A 76 -33.44 35.06 -43.55
C THR A 76 -33.74 33.68 -43.00
N THR A 77 -34.39 32.82 -43.80
CA THR A 77 -34.85 31.50 -43.38
C THR A 77 -34.26 30.43 -44.29
N PHE A 78 -33.72 29.35 -43.71
CA PHE A 78 -33.16 28.22 -44.47
C PHE A 78 -33.60 26.88 -43.88
N GLY A 79 -33.86 25.89 -44.74
CA GLY A 79 -34.31 24.56 -44.34
C GLY A 79 -35.80 24.31 -44.60
N VAL A 80 -36.23 23.08 -44.38
CA VAL A 80 -37.65 22.66 -44.44
C VAL A 80 -37.99 21.80 -43.22
N ASP A 81 -39.08 22.15 -42.52
CA ASP A 81 -39.49 21.46 -41.29
C ASP A 81 -39.85 19.97 -41.56
N GLY A 82 -39.53 19.10 -40.61
CA GLY A 82 -39.63 17.65 -40.74
C GLY A 82 -38.64 17.02 -41.74
N LYS A 83 -37.71 17.78 -42.34
CA LYS A 83 -36.71 17.29 -43.29
C LYS A 83 -35.29 17.36 -42.74
N GLN A 84 -34.41 16.50 -43.25
CA GLN A 84 -32.96 16.61 -43.15
C GLN A 84 -32.39 17.06 -44.49
N ILE A 85 -31.78 18.23 -44.55
CA ILE A 85 -31.14 18.76 -45.76
C ILE A 85 -29.62 18.76 -45.60
N THR A 86 -28.92 18.11 -46.51
CA THR A 86 -27.47 18.28 -46.68
C THR A 86 -27.22 19.33 -47.76
N ILE A 87 -26.41 20.34 -47.47
CA ILE A 87 -25.99 21.38 -48.41
C ILE A 87 -24.52 21.14 -48.70
N LYS A 88 -24.16 21.03 -49.98
CA LYS A 88 -22.78 20.87 -50.41
C LYS A 88 -22.43 21.71 -51.64
N SER A 89 -21.15 22.04 -51.79
CA SER A 89 -20.64 22.61 -53.04
C SER A 89 -20.46 21.54 -54.11
N ASP A 90 -20.41 21.96 -55.37
CA ASP A 90 -19.96 21.11 -56.47
C ASP A 90 -18.43 20.91 -56.51
N GLU A 91 -17.97 20.14 -57.51
CA GLU A 91 -16.55 19.82 -57.72
C GLU A 91 -15.70 21.06 -58.12
N GLY A 92 -16.32 22.22 -58.36
CA GLY A 92 -15.66 23.49 -58.66
C GLY A 92 -15.22 24.29 -57.43
N GLY A 93 -14.97 23.63 -56.29
CA GLY A 93 -14.53 24.26 -55.04
C GLY A 93 -15.66 24.81 -54.17
N MET A 94 -15.33 25.13 -52.91
CA MET A 94 -16.29 25.57 -51.90
C MET A 94 -17.02 26.86 -52.31
N LYS A 95 -18.35 26.82 -52.28
CA LYS A 95 -19.27 27.93 -52.49
C LYS A 95 -19.80 28.46 -51.16
N LYS A 96 -20.33 29.67 -51.19
CA LYS A 96 -20.95 30.35 -50.05
C LYS A 96 -22.45 30.11 -49.98
N LEU A 97 -22.94 29.90 -48.75
CA LEU A 97 -24.33 30.13 -48.38
C LEU A 97 -24.37 31.31 -47.41
N SER A 98 -24.89 32.43 -47.88
CA SER A 98 -24.85 33.71 -47.17
C SER A 98 -26.20 34.00 -46.52
N PHE A 99 -26.19 34.37 -45.24
CA PHE A 99 -27.35 34.84 -44.50
C PHE A 99 -27.25 36.37 -44.35
N PRO A 100 -27.76 37.17 -45.31
CA PRO A 100 -27.60 38.64 -45.33
C PRO A 100 -28.34 39.39 -44.19
N TRP A 101 -29.16 38.68 -43.42
CA TRP A 101 -29.80 39.13 -42.19
C TRP A 101 -29.75 38.00 -41.15
N TYR A 102 -30.27 38.21 -39.94
CA TYR A 102 -30.36 37.16 -38.91
C TYR A 102 -30.91 35.85 -39.50
N GLY A 103 -30.06 34.82 -39.53
CA GLY A 103 -30.36 33.53 -40.14
C GLY A 103 -31.13 32.65 -39.18
N ILE A 104 -32.26 32.11 -39.60
CA ILE A 104 -33.10 31.22 -38.80
C ILE A 104 -33.23 29.90 -39.56
N LEU A 105 -32.81 28.80 -38.94
CA LEU A 105 -33.01 27.47 -39.50
C LEU A 105 -34.46 27.01 -39.28
N ASN A 106 -34.97 26.27 -40.25
CA ASN A 106 -36.34 25.77 -40.28
C ASN A 106 -36.32 24.30 -40.76
N GLY A 107 -35.56 23.45 -40.09
CA GLY A 107 -35.32 22.05 -40.49
C GLY A 107 -33.90 21.59 -40.16
N ASN A 108 -33.68 20.28 -40.07
CA ASN A 108 -32.36 19.72 -39.77
C ASN A 108 -31.39 19.97 -40.94
N CYS A 109 -30.21 20.52 -40.65
CA CYS A 109 -29.26 20.98 -41.66
C CYS A 109 -27.86 20.37 -41.49
N THR A 110 -27.20 20.05 -42.60
CA THR A 110 -25.82 19.57 -42.62
C THR A 110 -25.03 20.29 -43.71
N PHE A 111 -24.11 21.16 -43.31
CA PHE A 111 -23.26 21.95 -44.20
C PHE A 111 -21.94 21.19 -44.44
N ASP A 112 -21.82 20.56 -45.61
CA ASP A 112 -20.69 19.72 -46.01
C ASP A 112 -19.95 20.35 -47.19
N ASN A 113 -18.69 20.77 -47.00
CA ASN A 113 -17.95 21.54 -48.01
C ASN A 113 -18.74 22.77 -48.50
N VAL A 114 -19.13 23.66 -47.58
CA VAL A 114 -19.80 24.96 -47.83
C VAL A 114 -19.20 26.00 -46.88
N ASP A 115 -19.07 27.24 -47.33
CA ASP A 115 -18.75 28.41 -46.50
C ASP A 115 -20.06 29.09 -46.04
N VAL A 116 -20.39 28.97 -44.75
CA VAL A 116 -21.60 29.57 -44.17
C VAL A 116 -21.28 30.95 -43.60
N THR A 117 -21.79 32.01 -44.23
CA THR A 117 -21.49 33.41 -43.86
C THR A 117 -22.73 34.15 -43.34
N GLY A 118 -22.57 35.08 -42.40
CA GLY A 118 -23.70 35.87 -41.88
C GLY A 118 -23.38 36.72 -40.66
N THR A 119 -24.41 37.28 -40.01
CA THR A 119 -24.28 38.03 -38.75
C THR A 119 -24.53 37.15 -37.53
N ARG A 120 -25.81 36.98 -37.13
CA ARG A 120 -26.27 36.00 -36.13
C ARG A 120 -26.94 34.82 -36.83
N LEU A 121 -26.73 33.60 -36.32
CA LEU A 121 -27.38 32.39 -36.82
C LEU A 121 -28.09 31.64 -35.68
N PHE A 122 -29.36 31.32 -35.88
CA PHE A 122 -30.23 30.63 -34.93
C PHE A 122 -30.58 29.25 -35.51
N CYS A 123 -30.03 28.18 -34.93
CA CYS A 123 -30.28 26.80 -35.36
C CYS A 123 -31.68 26.31 -34.97
N ASN A 124 -32.40 27.09 -34.16
CA ASN A 124 -33.84 26.98 -33.92
C ASN A 124 -34.31 25.63 -33.37
N GLY A 125 -33.41 24.92 -32.68
CA GLY A 125 -33.67 23.60 -32.09
C GLY A 125 -33.59 22.40 -33.04
N TYR A 126 -33.16 22.62 -34.29
CA TYR A 126 -32.95 21.54 -35.27
C TYR A 126 -31.54 20.95 -35.19
N ASP A 127 -31.40 19.67 -35.56
CA ASP A 127 -30.10 18.99 -35.61
C ASP A 127 -29.23 19.63 -36.70
N THR A 128 -28.17 20.33 -36.29
CA THR A 128 -27.38 21.21 -37.15
C THR A 128 -25.90 20.84 -37.10
N ILE A 129 -25.30 20.59 -38.26
CA ILE A 129 -23.93 20.08 -38.37
C ILE A 129 -23.14 20.89 -39.40
N PHE A 130 -22.04 21.51 -38.97
CA PHE A 130 -21.02 22.11 -39.83
C PHE A 130 -19.83 21.15 -39.86
N THR A 131 -19.61 20.50 -41.00
CA THR A 131 -18.57 19.45 -41.12
C THR A 131 -17.15 20.04 -41.15
N GLY A 132 -16.14 19.23 -40.83
CA GLY A 132 -14.72 19.61 -40.98
C GLY A 132 -14.23 19.79 -42.42
N ASN A 133 -15.10 19.57 -43.42
CA ASN A 133 -14.82 19.93 -44.82
C ASN A 133 -15.29 21.36 -45.16
N GLY A 134 -16.13 21.98 -44.32
CA GLY A 134 -16.73 23.29 -44.56
C GLY A 134 -16.06 24.43 -43.80
N GLN A 135 -16.60 25.63 -43.99
CA GLN A 135 -16.22 26.83 -43.25
C GLN A 135 -17.43 27.55 -42.65
N ILE A 136 -17.20 28.33 -41.61
CA ILE A 136 -18.20 29.21 -41.01
C ILE A 136 -17.57 30.57 -40.70
N HIS A 137 -18.27 31.65 -41.06
CA HIS A 137 -17.80 33.03 -40.94
C HIS A 137 -18.95 33.93 -40.46
N LEU A 138 -19.21 33.91 -39.15
CA LEU A 138 -20.24 34.74 -38.51
C LEU A 138 -19.62 35.96 -37.81
N SER A 139 -20.13 37.16 -38.08
CA SER A 139 -19.64 38.38 -37.43
C SER A 139 -20.12 38.54 -35.98
N GLU A 140 -21.15 37.80 -35.57
CA GLU A 140 -21.76 37.79 -34.24
C GLU A 140 -22.04 36.34 -33.80
N THR A 141 -22.86 36.18 -32.76
CA THR A 141 -23.17 34.91 -32.07
C THR A 141 -23.86 33.84 -32.93
N LEU A 142 -23.49 32.57 -32.72
CA LEU A 142 -24.30 31.41 -33.10
C LEU A 142 -25.13 30.92 -31.90
N TYR A 143 -26.43 30.72 -32.11
CA TYR A 143 -27.35 30.12 -31.14
C TYR A 143 -27.86 28.76 -31.63
N GLY A 144 -27.86 27.75 -30.77
CA GLY A 144 -28.44 26.43 -31.08
C GLY A 144 -29.97 26.40 -31.00
N GLY A 145 -30.56 27.28 -30.18
CA GLY A 145 -32.00 27.42 -30.00
C GLY A 145 -32.63 28.50 -30.87
N GLY A 146 -33.83 28.92 -30.49
CA GLY A 146 -34.67 29.84 -31.26
C GLY A 146 -34.34 31.33 -31.07
N TYR A 147 -34.75 32.14 -32.04
CA TYR A 147 -34.80 33.60 -31.91
C TYR A 147 -36.11 34.02 -31.22
N LYS A 148 -36.02 34.52 -29.99
CA LYS A 148 -37.16 34.97 -29.15
C LYS A 148 -38.27 33.91 -28.98
N THR A 149 -37.88 32.63 -29.02
CA THR A 149 -38.77 31.47 -29.11
C THR A 149 -38.27 30.32 -28.25
N THR A 150 -39.19 29.49 -27.75
CA THR A 150 -38.86 28.29 -26.97
C THR A 150 -38.85 27.07 -27.89
N VAL A 151 -37.83 26.23 -27.79
CA VAL A 151 -37.63 25.04 -28.65
C VAL A 151 -37.58 23.75 -27.82
N ASN A 152 -37.77 22.59 -28.46
CA ASN A 152 -37.89 21.31 -27.76
C ASN A 152 -36.55 20.75 -27.26
N LYS A 153 -35.48 20.91 -28.03
CA LYS A 153 -34.10 20.47 -27.76
C LYS A 153 -33.14 21.35 -28.56
N THR A 154 -31.82 21.20 -28.42
CA THR A 154 -30.84 21.67 -29.41
C THR A 154 -29.74 20.63 -29.64
N HIS A 155 -29.16 20.60 -30.84
CA HIS A 155 -28.02 19.74 -31.17
C HIS A 155 -27.19 20.39 -32.28
N VAL A 156 -26.05 20.98 -31.91
CA VAL A 156 -25.14 21.70 -32.82
C VAL A 156 -23.76 21.06 -32.79
N VAL A 157 -23.21 20.73 -33.96
CA VAL A 157 -21.84 20.24 -34.13
C VAL A 157 -21.07 21.18 -35.08
N ILE A 158 -19.97 21.75 -34.60
CA ILE A 158 -19.10 22.69 -35.32
C ILE A 158 -17.70 22.06 -35.45
N ALA A 159 -17.53 21.22 -36.48
CA ALA A 159 -16.24 20.67 -36.88
C ALA A 159 -15.54 21.50 -37.97
N ALA A 160 -16.25 22.47 -38.58
CA ALA A 160 -15.76 23.39 -39.59
C ALA A 160 -14.61 24.30 -39.11
N SER A 161 -13.94 24.98 -40.05
CA SER A 161 -12.96 26.04 -39.74
C SER A 161 -13.50 27.45 -40.01
N GLY A 162 -12.84 28.49 -39.49
CA GLY A 162 -13.15 29.89 -39.80
C GLY A 162 -13.30 30.75 -38.56
N TYR A 163 -14.40 31.48 -38.43
CA TYR A 163 -14.68 32.30 -37.27
C TYR A 163 -16.16 32.41 -36.88
N ILE A 164 -16.39 32.64 -35.59
CA ILE A 164 -17.66 33.09 -35.02
C ILE A 164 -17.31 34.24 -34.06
N ASN A 165 -17.89 35.42 -34.26
CA ASN A 165 -17.66 36.60 -33.42
C ASN A 165 -16.16 36.98 -33.21
N PRO A 166 -15.31 37.09 -34.25
CA PRO A 166 -13.84 37.17 -34.11
C PRO A 166 -13.27 38.48 -33.54
N SER A 167 -14.10 39.42 -33.10
CA SER A 167 -13.66 40.78 -32.72
C SER A 167 -14.65 41.63 -31.91
N SER A 168 -15.83 41.14 -31.51
CA SER A 168 -16.78 42.00 -30.77
C SER A 168 -16.44 42.03 -29.28
N SER A 169 -15.69 43.04 -28.85
CA SER A 169 -15.36 43.28 -27.44
C SER A 169 -16.51 43.91 -26.63
N SER A 170 -17.75 43.85 -27.13
CA SER A 170 -18.91 44.51 -26.54
C SER A 170 -20.08 43.54 -26.39
N GLY A 171 -19.99 42.64 -25.40
CA GLY A 171 -21.08 41.84 -24.82
C GLY A 171 -21.76 40.79 -25.71
N LEU A 172 -21.47 40.73 -27.02
CA LEU A 172 -21.97 39.68 -27.90
C LEU A 172 -21.25 38.37 -27.60
N HIS A 173 -22.02 37.30 -27.42
CA HIS A 173 -21.52 35.96 -27.11
C HIS A 173 -20.92 35.28 -28.34
N ASP A 174 -20.12 34.23 -28.15
CA ASP A 174 -19.52 33.50 -29.27
C ASP A 174 -20.46 32.38 -29.75
N VAL A 175 -20.66 31.35 -28.93
CA VAL A 175 -21.55 30.21 -29.25
C VAL A 175 -22.38 29.80 -28.05
N ILE A 176 -23.70 29.79 -28.24
CA ILE A 176 -24.70 29.55 -27.20
C ILE A 176 -25.54 28.32 -27.58
N GLY A 177 -25.51 27.28 -26.76
CA GLY A 177 -26.16 26.01 -27.07
C GLY A 177 -27.69 26.07 -27.13
N GLY A 178 -28.31 26.97 -26.37
CA GLY A 178 -29.76 27.16 -26.27
C GLY A 178 -30.29 28.39 -27.00
N SER A 179 -31.46 28.88 -26.55
CA SER A 179 -32.25 29.92 -27.23
C SER A 179 -31.86 31.34 -26.79
N TYR A 180 -32.04 32.32 -27.68
CA TYR A 180 -31.96 33.74 -27.37
C TYR A 180 -33.35 34.27 -27.04
N GLN A 181 -33.54 34.86 -25.86
CA GLN A 181 -34.83 35.34 -25.34
C GLN A 181 -35.95 34.29 -25.37
N GLY A 182 -35.59 33.04 -25.07
CA GLY A 182 -36.47 31.89 -25.04
C GLY A 182 -35.82 30.73 -24.30
N ASN A 183 -36.51 29.58 -24.23
CA ASN A 183 -36.06 28.42 -23.45
C ASN A 183 -35.71 27.22 -24.35
N VAL A 184 -35.17 26.18 -23.73
CA VAL A 184 -35.15 24.81 -24.30
C VAL A 184 -35.90 23.89 -23.33
N VAL A 185 -36.88 23.13 -23.82
CA VAL A 185 -37.76 22.31 -22.97
C VAL A 185 -37.08 21.01 -22.51
N GLY A 186 -36.29 20.38 -23.38
CA GLY A 186 -35.46 19.21 -23.10
C GLY A 186 -33.97 19.57 -23.12
N ASP A 187 -33.17 18.69 -23.72
CA ASP A 187 -31.71 18.73 -23.66
C ASP A 187 -31.07 19.75 -24.64
N THR A 188 -29.88 20.23 -24.30
CA THR A 188 -28.99 20.97 -25.22
C THR A 188 -27.67 20.21 -25.43
N TYR A 189 -27.23 20.14 -26.68
CA TYR A 189 -25.94 19.57 -27.08
C TYR A 189 -25.20 20.53 -28.01
N LEU A 190 -23.99 20.91 -27.63
CA LEU A 190 -23.08 21.75 -28.39
C LEU A 190 -21.69 21.11 -28.43
N GLU A 191 -21.18 20.81 -29.62
CA GLU A 191 -19.86 20.22 -29.83
C GLU A 191 -19.05 21.06 -30.81
N ILE A 192 -17.83 21.45 -30.43
CA ILE A 192 -16.93 22.30 -31.22
C ILE A 192 -15.58 21.59 -31.31
N THR A 193 -15.26 21.04 -32.50
CA THR A 193 -14.05 20.22 -32.74
C THR A 193 -13.19 20.72 -33.90
N GLY A 194 -13.53 21.89 -34.44
CA GLY A 194 -12.90 22.51 -35.60
C GLY A 194 -11.64 23.33 -35.28
N ASP A 195 -11.45 24.38 -36.08
CA ASP A 195 -10.42 25.43 -35.91
C ASP A 195 -11.17 26.77 -36.11
N ILE A 196 -11.81 27.23 -35.03
CA ILE A 196 -12.69 28.40 -35.01
C ILE A 196 -12.04 29.52 -34.20
N LYS A 197 -11.74 30.64 -34.86
CA LYS A 197 -11.39 31.88 -34.16
C LYS A 197 -12.64 32.51 -33.56
N MET A 198 -12.54 32.89 -32.28
CA MET A 198 -13.56 33.62 -31.54
C MET A 198 -12.99 34.94 -30.98
N GLN A 199 -13.66 35.58 -30.01
CA GLN A 199 -13.13 36.73 -29.28
C GLN A 199 -12.85 36.35 -27.83
N GLY A 200 -11.61 36.58 -27.38
CA GLY A 200 -11.23 36.26 -26.00
C GLY A 200 -12.09 36.99 -24.96
N GLY A 201 -12.52 36.26 -23.93
CA GLY A 201 -13.37 36.75 -22.83
C GLY A 201 -14.87 36.72 -23.10
N ASN A 202 -15.34 36.38 -24.31
CA ASN A 202 -16.77 36.28 -24.60
C ASN A 202 -17.37 34.92 -24.19
N HIS A 203 -18.67 34.91 -23.95
CA HIS A 203 -19.42 33.79 -23.39
C HIS A 203 -19.58 32.62 -24.39
N LEU A 204 -19.28 31.41 -23.93
CA LEU A 204 -19.48 30.16 -24.66
C LEU A 204 -20.07 29.10 -23.70
N ASN A 205 -21.36 28.82 -23.83
CA ASN A 205 -22.10 27.99 -22.88
C ASN A 205 -23.22 27.16 -23.53
N PRO A 206 -23.66 26.04 -22.94
CA PRO A 206 -24.73 25.21 -23.51
C PRO A 206 -26.15 25.75 -23.23
N GLY A 207 -26.28 26.96 -22.66
CA GLY A 207 -27.49 27.51 -22.08
C GLY A 207 -28.32 28.42 -22.99
N CYS A 208 -29.39 28.98 -22.42
CA CYS A 208 -30.19 30.02 -23.06
C CYS A 208 -29.75 31.41 -22.56
N MET A 209 -29.82 32.44 -23.40
CA MET A 209 -29.43 33.81 -23.01
C MET A 209 -30.62 34.76 -23.01
N LYS A 210 -30.76 35.56 -21.95
CA LYS A 210 -31.80 36.60 -21.85
C LYS A 210 -31.61 37.76 -22.82
N GLY A 211 -30.41 37.97 -23.37
CA GLY A 211 -30.07 39.12 -24.20
C GLY A 211 -28.67 39.02 -24.81
N ASP A 212 -28.25 40.05 -25.55
CA ASP A 212 -26.96 40.11 -26.25
C ASP A 212 -25.85 40.85 -25.46
N GLY A 213 -25.96 40.81 -24.12
CA GLY A 213 -24.99 41.29 -23.13
C GLY A 213 -24.74 42.81 -23.10
N SER A 214 -24.97 43.50 -24.21
CA SER A 214 -24.48 44.86 -24.49
C SER A 214 -25.57 45.89 -24.69
N SER A 215 -26.68 45.53 -25.36
CA SER A 215 -27.76 46.47 -25.67
C SER A 215 -28.72 46.72 -24.50
N GLY A 216 -28.73 45.83 -23.50
CA GLY A 216 -29.73 45.83 -22.42
C GLY A 216 -31.10 45.25 -22.82
N ASP A 217 -31.20 44.64 -24.02
CA ASP A 217 -32.38 43.95 -24.57
C ASP A 217 -32.99 42.88 -23.65
N GLY A 218 -32.19 42.28 -22.77
CA GLY A 218 -32.62 41.24 -21.83
C GLY A 218 -33.33 41.72 -20.56
N ARG A 219 -33.48 43.03 -20.37
CA ARG A 219 -34.06 43.62 -19.14
C ARG A 219 -35.49 43.17 -18.88
N ASP A 220 -36.35 43.25 -19.90
CA ASP A 220 -37.79 42.97 -19.80
C ASP A 220 -38.14 41.53 -20.25
N VAL A 221 -37.12 40.69 -20.41
CA VAL A 221 -37.26 39.27 -20.80
C VAL A 221 -37.45 38.41 -19.54
N PRO A 222 -38.37 37.43 -19.54
CA PRO A 222 -38.46 36.44 -18.46
C PRO A 222 -37.16 35.68 -18.23
N ASP A 223 -36.97 35.13 -17.03
CA ASP A 223 -35.81 34.26 -16.75
C ASP A 223 -35.89 32.98 -17.62
N VAL A 224 -34.78 32.63 -18.26
CA VAL A 224 -34.70 31.56 -19.27
C VAL A 224 -34.14 30.26 -18.68
N TYR A 225 -34.56 29.11 -19.22
CA TYR A 225 -34.14 27.80 -18.72
C TYR A 225 -33.79 26.79 -19.83
N VAL A 226 -32.96 25.80 -19.46
CA VAL A 226 -32.84 24.50 -20.14
C VAL A 226 -33.53 23.45 -19.25
N GLY A 227 -34.51 22.75 -19.80
CA GLY A 227 -35.39 21.86 -19.03
C GLY A 227 -34.86 20.43 -18.85
N GLY A 228 -34.02 19.97 -19.78
CA GLY A 228 -33.27 18.71 -19.70
C GLY A 228 -31.81 18.92 -19.30
N ASN A 229 -30.95 18.02 -19.76
CA ASN A 229 -29.50 18.07 -19.52
C ASN A 229 -28.81 18.99 -20.55
N ALA A 230 -27.68 19.57 -20.16
CA ALA A 230 -26.89 20.47 -21.00
C ALA A 230 -25.47 19.92 -21.19
N THR A 231 -25.01 19.81 -22.43
CA THR A 231 -23.66 19.31 -22.76
C THR A 231 -22.94 20.26 -23.71
N LEU A 232 -21.74 20.68 -23.32
CA LEU A 232 -20.77 21.37 -24.16
C LEU A 232 -19.51 20.50 -24.30
N ILE A 233 -19.05 20.31 -25.54
CA ILE A 233 -17.75 19.73 -25.87
C ILE A 233 -16.92 20.79 -26.61
N TYR A 234 -15.70 21.06 -26.15
CA TYR A 234 -14.77 22.03 -26.74
C TYR A 234 -13.39 21.38 -26.97
N ASP A 235 -13.02 21.24 -28.24
CA ASP A 235 -11.84 20.51 -28.74
C ASP A 235 -11.26 21.30 -29.93
N ASN A 236 -11.13 22.62 -29.71
CA ASN A 236 -10.89 23.65 -30.72
C ASN A 236 -9.40 23.80 -31.02
N LYS A 237 -8.99 23.38 -32.21
CA LYS A 237 -7.57 23.24 -32.56
C LYS A 237 -6.97 24.60 -32.86
N ASN A 238 -5.75 24.83 -32.37
CA ASN A 238 -4.88 25.98 -32.70
C ASN A 238 -5.38 27.39 -32.33
N SER A 239 -6.51 27.57 -31.63
CA SER A 239 -6.90 28.89 -31.14
C SER A 239 -5.97 29.37 -30.01
N THR A 240 -4.86 29.99 -30.38
CA THR A 240 -3.98 30.80 -29.49
C THR A 240 -4.39 32.28 -29.48
N ALA A 241 -5.32 32.67 -30.35
CA ALA A 241 -5.80 34.04 -30.51
C ALA A 241 -7.20 34.28 -29.90
N ALA A 242 -7.90 33.23 -29.46
CA ALA A 242 -9.18 33.34 -28.75
C ALA A 242 -9.21 32.39 -27.56
N SER A 243 -9.51 32.97 -26.40
CA SER A 243 -9.72 32.33 -25.11
C SER A 243 -11.13 32.67 -24.64
N PRO A 244 -12.19 31.99 -25.12
CA PRO A 244 -13.56 32.22 -24.68
C PRO A 244 -13.73 31.86 -23.19
N ALA A 245 -14.73 32.45 -22.54
CA ALA A 245 -15.18 32.02 -21.22
C ALA A 245 -16.07 30.77 -21.40
N ILE A 246 -15.62 29.62 -20.89
CA ILE A 246 -16.40 28.38 -20.94
C ILE A 246 -17.27 28.30 -19.69
N GLU A 247 -18.59 28.26 -19.87
CA GLU A 247 -19.53 28.36 -18.75
C GLU A 247 -20.56 27.23 -18.76
N GLY A 248 -20.92 26.73 -17.57
CA GLY A 248 -22.07 25.85 -17.37
C GLY A 248 -23.39 26.59 -17.52
N THR A 249 -23.48 27.82 -16.99
CA THR A 249 -24.60 28.74 -17.19
C THR A 249 -24.21 30.20 -16.97
N TYR A 250 -24.81 31.08 -17.78
CA TYR A 250 -24.84 32.54 -17.62
C TYR A 250 -26.30 33.00 -17.69
N GLY A 251 -26.86 33.51 -16.59
CA GLY A 251 -28.22 34.05 -16.54
C GLY A 251 -29.36 33.04 -16.79
N CYS A 252 -29.09 31.73 -16.70
CA CYS A 252 -30.02 30.67 -17.09
C CYS A 252 -30.19 29.57 -16.01
N GLU A 253 -31.42 29.10 -15.81
CA GLU A 253 -31.68 27.93 -14.96
C GLU A 253 -31.47 26.63 -15.75
N MET A 254 -30.45 25.85 -15.37
CA MET A 254 -30.22 24.49 -15.85
C MET A 254 -30.96 23.51 -14.95
N ARG A 255 -31.99 22.83 -15.46
CA ARG A 255 -32.85 21.94 -14.65
C ARG A 255 -32.35 20.50 -14.56
N GLY A 256 -31.65 20.02 -15.59
CA GLY A 256 -30.95 18.73 -15.57
C GLY A 256 -29.49 18.85 -15.10
N ASP A 257 -28.71 17.83 -15.48
CA ASP A 257 -27.26 17.79 -15.29
C ASP A 257 -26.53 18.64 -16.35
N VAL A 258 -25.36 19.18 -16.00
CA VAL A 258 -24.50 19.97 -16.89
C VAL A 258 -23.14 19.28 -17.05
N THR A 259 -22.66 19.17 -18.30
CA THR A 259 -21.33 18.61 -18.62
C THR A 259 -20.53 19.56 -19.52
N LEU A 260 -19.30 19.87 -19.10
CA LEU A 260 -18.33 20.68 -19.83
C LEU A 260 -17.09 19.82 -20.15
N ASP A 261 -16.99 19.32 -21.39
CA ASP A 261 -15.91 18.46 -21.88
C ASP A 261 -14.91 19.29 -22.71
N VAL A 262 -13.96 19.91 -22.02
CA VAL A 262 -13.02 20.90 -22.56
C VAL A 262 -11.65 20.25 -22.73
N ARG A 263 -11.33 19.80 -23.95
CA ARG A 263 -10.23 18.86 -24.21
C ARG A 263 -8.91 19.49 -24.61
N ALA A 264 -8.97 20.53 -25.44
CA ALA A 264 -7.81 21.21 -26.03
C ALA A 264 -8.21 22.59 -26.59
N GLY A 265 -7.20 23.43 -26.87
CA GLY A 265 -7.36 24.82 -27.32
C GLY A 265 -6.93 25.81 -26.24
N SER A 266 -7.33 27.08 -26.36
CA SER A 266 -7.22 28.05 -25.26
C SER A 266 -8.60 28.43 -24.73
N VAL A 267 -8.67 28.74 -23.44
CA VAL A 267 -9.84 29.26 -22.74
C VAL A 267 -9.43 30.46 -21.88
N ALA A 268 -10.40 31.23 -21.39
CA ALA A 268 -10.18 32.13 -20.25
C ALA A 268 -10.20 31.28 -18.98
N GLY A 269 -11.37 31.12 -18.37
CA GLY A 269 -11.63 30.13 -17.31
C GLY A 269 -12.66 29.08 -17.75
N ILE A 270 -12.94 28.13 -16.85
CA ILE A 270 -13.98 27.11 -17.02
C ILE A 270 -14.84 27.09 -15.75
N VAL A 271 -16.02 27.70 -15.79
CA VAL A 271 -16.87 27.91 -14.60
C VAL A 271 -18.22 27.22 -14.75
N GLY A 272 -18.76 26.61 -13.69
CA GLY A 272 -20.11 26.04 -13.75
C GLY A 272 -21.22 27.10 -13.74
N THR A 273 -21.01 28.23 -13.06
CA THR A 273 -22.02 29.29 -12.89
C THR A 273 -21.36 30.68 -12.91
N GLU A 274 -21.56 31.42 -14.00
CA GLU A 274 -21.13 32.82 -14.11
C GLU A 274 -22.20 33.79 -13.57
N GLU A 275 -21.98 35.10 -13.51
CA GLU A 275 -23.04 36.05 -13.10
C GLU A 275 -24.28 36.02 -14.02
N PRO A 276 -25.50 36.40 -13.53
CA PRO A 276 -25.85 36.79 -12.17
C PRO A 276 -26.22 35.61 -11.26
N VAL A 277 -25.78 35.69 -10.01
CA VAL A 277 -25.90 34.64 -8.97
C VAL A 277 -27.32 34.10 -8.70
N ASP A 278 -28.37 34.92 -8.85
CA ASP A 278 -29.77 34.49 -8.62
C ASP A 278 -30.43 33.85 -9.86
N LYS A 279 -29.75 33.86 -11.01
CA LYS A 279 -30.22 33.35 -12.31
C LYS A 279 -29.42 32.15 -12.79
N SER A 280 -28.09 32.21 -12.63
CA SER A 280 -27.14 31.17 -13.00
C SER A 280 -27.18 30.01 -12.00
N ILE A 281 -28.20 29.16 -12.13
CA ILE A 281 -28.46 28.06 -11.20
C ILE A 281 -28.44 26.73 -11.95
N ILE A 282 -27.66 25.77 -11.43
CA ILE A 282 -27.73 24.36 -11.84
C ILE A 282 -28.55 23.60 -10.78
N ARG A 283 -29.57 22.85 -11.21
CA ARG A 283 -30.40 22.02 -10.33
C ARG A 283 -29.89 20.58 -10.22
N GLY A 284 -29.37 20.02 -11.32
CA GLY A 284 -28.73 18.71 -11.34
C GLY A 284 -27.27 18.75 -10.89
N ASN A 285 -26.52 17.75 -11.32
CA ASN A 285 -25.07 17.65 -11.12
C ASN A 285 -24.31 18.52 -12.12
N LEU A 286 -23.07 18.88 -11.77
CA LEU A 286 -22.11 19.53 -12.66
C LEU A 286 -20.90 18.61 -12.83
N HIS A 287 -20.50 18.35 -14.08
CA HIS A 287 -19.25 17.67 -14.41
C HIS A 287 -18.40 18.56 -15.31
N ILE A 288 -17.23 18.96 -14.83
CA ILE A 288 -16.19 19.64 -15.62
C ILE A 288 -15.09 18.61 -15.92
N ILE A 289 -14.68 18.56 -17.17
CA ILE A 289 -13.58 17.73 -17.67
C ILE A 289 -12.63 18.69 -18.40
N ALA A 290 -11.42 18.88 -17.89
CA ALA A 290 -10.43 19.80 -18.44
C ALA A 290 -9.16 19.05 -18.88
N GLY A 291 -8.85 19.12 -20.17
CA GLY A 291 -7.90 18.23 -20.82
C GLY A 291 -8.54 16.91 -21.25
N ASN A 292 -7.73 15.97 -21.73
CA ASN A 292 -8.22 14.65 -22.15
C ASN A 292 -7.14 13.56 -22.01
N PRO A 293 -7.46 12.37 -21.46
CA PRO A 293 -6.50 11.27 -21.31
C PRO A 293 -5.98 10.71 -22.65
N ALA A 294 -6.61 11.04 -23.79
CA ALA A 294 -6.10 10.70 -25.12
C ALA A 294 -5.03 11.68 -25.66
N TYR A 295 -4.84 12.83 -25.01
CA TYR A 295 -3.92 13.90 -25.41
C TYR A 295 -2.68 14.01 -24.49
N GLU A 296 -2.61 13.18 -23.44
CA GLU A 296 -1.44 13.03 -22.58
C GLU A 296 -0.18 12.70 -23.40
N ASN A 297 0.92 13.40 -23.11
CA ASN A 297 2.19 13.33 -23.83
C ASN A 297 2.06 13.65 -25.35
N THR A 298 1.15 14.55 -25.73
CA THR A 298 1.01 15.08 -27.10
C THR A 298 1.05 16.61 -27.14
N ASP A 299 1.21 17.18 -28.33
CA ASP A 299 1.19 18.64 -28.54
C ASP A 299 -0.22 19.29 -28.39
N GLN A 300 -1.28 18.51 -28.09
CA GLN A 300 -2.64 19.02 -27.95
C GLN A 300 -2.93 19.48 -26.52
N VAL A 301 -2.51 20.71 -26.22
CA VAL A 301 -2.67 21.36 -24.91
C VAL A 301 -4.04 22.02 -24.78
N LEU A 302 -4.62 21.98 -23.57
CA LEU A 302 -5.61 22.94 -23.09
C LEU A 302 -4.87 24.05 -22.32
N ARG A 303 -4.79 25.25 -22.91
CA ARG A 303 -4.22 26.43 -22.25
C ARG A 303 -5.26 27.11 -21.38
N LEU A 304 -4.99 27.17 -20.08
CA LEU A 304 -5.74 27.98 -19.11
C LEU A 304 -5.21 29.43 -19.16
N GLY A 305 -6.11 30.42 -19.10
CA GLY A 305 -5.77 31.81 -19.42
C GLY A 305 -5.49 32.68 -18.20
N SER A 306 -4.25 33.16 -18.03
CA SER A 306 -3.86 34.06 -16.93
C SER A 306 -4.32 33.52 -15.56
N ASN A 307 -5.01 34.32 -14.75
CA ASN A 307 -5.52 33.94 -13.43
C ASN A 307 -6.96 33.41 -13.44
N TRP A 308 -7.52 33.03 -14.59
CA TRP A 308 -8.91 32.59 -14.69
C TRP A 308 -9.04 31.10 -14.33
N PRO A 309 -9.67 30.77 -13.18
CA PRO A 309 -9.66 29.41 -12.63
C PRO A 309 -10.65 28.46 -13.32
N ILE A 310 -10.52 27.18 -12.95
CA ILE A 310 -11.57 26.17 -13.12
C ILE A 310 -12.44 26.19 -11.85
N ILE A 311 -13.73 26.49 -11.95
CA ILE A 311 -14.64 26.56 -10.79
C ILE A 311 -15.89 25.70 -11.02
N GLY A 312 -16.25 24.87 -10.05
CA GLY A 312 -17.54 24.20 -10.00
C GLY A 312 -18.70 25.19 -9.77
N ALA A 313 -18.98 25.54 -8.52
CA ALA A 313 -19.97 26.57 -8.20
C ALA A 313 -19.29 27.92 -7.93
N GLY A 314 -19.60 28.94 -8.73
CA GLY A 314 -19.06 30.30 -8.64
C GLY A 314 -18.08 30.69 -9.75
N ASN A 315 -17.50 31.87 -9.61
CA ASN A 315 -16.58 32.51 -10.56
C ASN A 315 -15.56 33.43 -9.83
N SER A 316 -14.58 33.97 -10.55
CA SER A 316 -13.55 34.88 -10.01
C SER A 316 -14.10 36.12 -9.30
N PHE A 317 -15.29 36.60 -9.71
CA PHE A 317 -15.92 37.80 -9.18
C PHE A 317 -16.77 37.56 -7.92
N ALA A 318 -17.01 36.30 -7.53
CA ALA A 318 -17.84 35.96 -6.39
C ALA A 318 -17.42 36.65 -5.07
N LEU A 319 -16.12 36.92 -4.89
CA LEU A 319 -15.56 37.62 -3.72
C LEU A 319 -15.30 39.12 -3.94
N TYR A 320 -15.74 39.71 -5.05
CA TYR A 320 -15.55 41.15 -5.29
C TYR A 320 -16.37 42.01 -4.30
N PRO A 321 -15.88 43.19 -3.89
CA PRO A 321 -16.56 44.06 -2.93
C PRO A 321 -17.97 44.46 -3.39
N GLY A 322 -18.99 43.90 -2.73
CA GLY A 322 -20.41 44.15 -3.04
C GLY A 322 -21.17 42.95 -3.63
N ALA A 323 -20.50 41.83 -3.94
CA ALA A 323 -21.17 40.60 -4.38
C ALA A 323 -22.01 39.97 -3.24
N VAL A 324 -23.30 39.70 -3.47
CA VAL A 324 -24.25 39.19 -2.45
C VAL A 324 -24.90 37.88 -2.91
N GLY A 325 -25.07 36.92 -1.99
CA GLY A 325 -25.64 35.60 -2.30
C GLY A 325 -24.61 34.60 -2.83
N ASN A 326 -24.98 33.32 -2.86
CA ASN A 326 -24.09 32.21 -3.23
C ASN A 326 -24.61 31.46 -4.46
N TYR A 327 -23.71 31.07 -5.35
CA TYR A 327 -24.01 30.37 -6.60
C TYR A 327 -24.51 28.95 -6.31
N THR A 328 -25.47 28.44 -7.06
CA THR A 328 -26.16 27.18 -6.68
C THR A 328 -25.93 26.05 -7.69
N VAL A 329 -25.41 24.93 -7.19
CA VAL A 329 -25.42 23.62 -7.86
C VAL A 329 -26.17 22.63 -6.97
N GLY A 330 -27.35 22.19 -7.41
CA GLY A 330 -28.26 21.36 -6.60
C GLY A 330 -27.83 19.90 -6.41
N GLY A 331 -27.02 19.37 -7.32
CA GLY A 331 -26.43 18.03 -7.25
C GLY A 331 -24.98 18.03 -6.80
N ASN A 332 -24.24 17.01 -7.23
CA ASN A 332 -22.80 16.88 -7.00
C ASN A 332 -22.00 17.75 -7.98
N ILE A 333 -20.78 18.11 -7.60
CA ILE A 333 -19.77 18.70 -8.48
C ILE A 333 -18.64 17.69 -8.67
N THR A 334 -18.32 17.36 -9.92
CA THR A 334 -17.12 16.61 -10.29
C THR A 334 -16.24 17.46 -11.20
N ILE A 335 -14.96 17.57 -10.90
CA ILE A 335 -13.95 18.25 -11.73
C ILE A 335 -12.82 17.25 -11.99
N ASP A 336 -12.72 16.75 -13.23
CA ASP A 336 -11.59 15.93 -13.67
C ASP A 336 -10.62 16.79 -14.49
N THR A 337 -9.32 16.80 -14.17
CA THR A 337 -8.30 17.50 -14.96
C THR A 337 -7.16 16.55 -15.35
N TYR A 338 -6.61 16.70 -16.56
CA TYR A 338 -5.66 15.76 -17.18
C TYR A 338 -4.32 16.40 -17.55
N GLU A 339 -3.34 15.57 -17.91
CA GLU A 339 -1.91 15.93 -18.07
C GLU A 339 -1.63 16.92 -19.21
N ASN A 340 -2.63 17.30 -20.02
CA ASN A 340 -2.52 18.34 -21.04
C ASN A 340 -3.24 19.67 -20.66
N ALA A 341 -3.78 19.80 -19.45
CA ALA A 341 -4.40 21.03 -18.94
C ALA A 341 -3.36 21.89 -18.21
N TRP A 342 -2.88 22.95 -18.88
CA TRP A 342 -1.69 23.70 -18.47
C TRP A 342 -1.94 25.21 -18.39
N ALA A 343 -1.48 25.80 -17.29
CA ALA A 343 -1.12 27.22 -17.23
C ALA A 343 0.25 27.48 -17.90
N TRP A 344 1.29 26.77 -17.45
CA TRP A 344 2.67 26.85 -17.98
C TRP A 344 3.13 25.52 -18.62
N ASP A 345 4.17 25.59 -19.44
CA ASP A 345 4.66 24.46 -20.23
C ASP A 345 5.41 23.42 -19.40
N LYS A 346 5.25 22.13 -19.74
CA LYS A 346 5.85 21.03 -18.97
C LYS A 346 7.36 21.13 -18.87
N GLY A 347 7.89 21.02 -17.65
CA GLY A 347 9.31 21.11 -17.36
C GLY A 347 9.87 22.54 -17.31
N THR A 348 9.02 23.58 -17.32
CA THR A 348 9.41 24.96 -16.99
C THR A 348 8.92 25.34 -15.59
N THR A 349 9.45 26.44 -15.06
CA THR A 349 8.86 27.15 -13.90
C THR A 349 8.03 28.31 -14.44
N PRO A 350 6.82 28.56 -13.93
CA PRO A 350 6.04 29.74 -14.34
C PRO A 350 6.72 31.04 -13.91
N ASP A 351 6.41 32.13 -14.62
CA ASP A 351 6.94 33.49 -14.41
C ASP A 351 5.91 34.47 -13.82
N SER A 352 4.71 33.97 -13.47
CA SER A 352 3.61 34.74 -12.87
C SER A 352 3.21 34.22 -11.48
N TYR A 353 2.77 35.13 -10.59
CA TYR A 353 2.01 34.81 -9.37
C TYR A 353 0.49 34.79 -9.65
N ASP A 354 0.08 35.30 -10.80
CA ASP A 354 -1.30 35.46 -11.25
C ASP A 354 -1.57 34.36 -12.29
N LEU A 355 -1.82 33.15 -11.79
CA LEU A 355 -2.01 31.90 -12.54
C LEU A 355 -3.38 31.27 -12.17
N PRO A 356 -3.89 30.28 -12.92
CA PRO A 356 -5.22 29.77 -12.73
C PRO A 356 -5.23 28.68 -11.66
N GLU A 357 -6.31 28.65 -10.88
CA GLU A 357 -6.52 27.74 -9.75
C GLU A 357 -7.68 26.76 -10.05
N ILE A 358 -7.89 25.76 -9.20
CA ILE A 358 -9.08 24.89 -9.25
C ILE A 358 -9.89 25.06 -7.97
N TYR A 359 -11.17 25.41 -8.08
CA TYR A 359 -12.12 25.42 -6.96
C TYR A 359 -13.27 24.45 -7.23
N GLY A 360 -13.55 23.53 -6.30
CA GLY A 360 -14.81 22.77 -6.33
C GLY A 360 -16.02 23.69 -6.11
N ALA A 361 -15.87 24.67 -5.21
CA ALA A 361 -16.81 25.78 -5.06
C ALA A 361 -16.10 27.03 -4.53
N LEU A 362 -16.53 28.20 -5.03
CA LEU A 362 -16.12 29.53 -4.60
C LEU A 362 -17.39 30.36 -4.35
N ARG A 363 -17.79 30.48 -3.09
CA ARG A 363 -19.15 30.92 -2.68
C ARG A 363 -20.29 30.12 -3.32
N GLY A 364 -20.12 28.81 -3.40
CA GLY A 364 -21.15 27.87 -3.80
C GLY A 364 -22.08 27.45 -2.66
N ASN A 365 -23.33 27.18 -3.00
CA ASN A 365 -24.25 26.31 -2.27
C ASN A 365 -24.33 25.01 -3.08
N VAL A 366 -23.73 23.93 -2.56
CA VAL A 366 -23.62 22.64 -3.26
C VAL A 366 -24.51 21.61 -2.56
N GLY A 367 -25.52 21.11 -3.26
CA GLY A 367 -26.52 20.19 -2.70
C GLY A 367 -26.07 18.73 -2.58
N GLY A 368 -24.99 18.34 -3.26
CA GLY A 368 -24.34 17.04 -3.15
C GLY A 368 -22.90 17.13 -2.64
N ASN A 369 -22.07 16.18 -3.08
CA ASN A 369 -20.64 16.14 -2.80
C ASN A 369 -19.84 17.03 -3.77
N ILE A 370 -18.63 17.39 -3.38
CA ILE A 370 -17.58 17.88 -4.29
C ILE A 370 -16.54 16.79 -4.49
N THR A 371 -16.10 16.56 -5.72
CA THR A 371 -14.96 15.70 -6.04
C THR A 371 -14.09 16.36 -7.12
N ILE A 372 -12.80 16.55 -6.81
CA ILE A 372 -11.79 17.04 -7.74
C ILE A 372 -10.79 15.90 -7.97
N ASN A 373 -10.57 15.50 -9.21
CA ASN A 373 -9.55 14.52 -9.61
C ASN A 373 -8.57 15.20 -10.57
N ALA A 374 -7.43 15.67 -10.06
CA ALA A 374 -6.40 16.32 -10.88
C ALA A 374 -5.26 15.34 -11.17
N HIS A 375 -4.98 15.12 -12.46
CA HIS A 375 -3.97 14.18 -12.97
C HIS A 375 -2.98 14.92 -13.87
N GLY A 376 -1.73 15.10 -13.43
CA GLY A 376 -0.67 15.68 -14.27
C GLY A 376 -0.82 17.15 -14.68
N SER A 377 -1.87 17.84 -14.24
CA SER A 377 -2.18 19.23 -14.62
C SER A 377 -1.20 20.25 -13.98
N HIS A 378 -1.06 21.41 -14.63
CA HIS A 378 -0.25 22.54 -14.12
C HIS A 378 -1.16 23.73 -13.80
N VAL A 379 -1.37 23.99 -12.50
CA VAL A 379 -2.24 25.06 -11.94
C VAL A 379 -1.60 25.60 -10.65
N GLN A 380 -2.01 26.77 -10.17
CA GLN A 380 -1.38 27.37 -8.98
C GLN A 380 -1.77 26.63 -7.69
N ASN A 381 -3.06 26.61 -7.37
CA ASN A 381 -3.62 26.05 -6.14
C ASN A 381 -4.88 25.20 -6.43
N ILE A 382 -5.23 24.29 -5.52
CA ILE A 382 -6.47 23.50 -5.55
C ILE A 382 -7.24 23.67 -4.24
N PHE A 383 -8.50 24.09 -4.33
CA PHE A 383 -9.40 24.29 -3.20
C PHE A 383 -10.66 23.43 -3.37
N GLY A 384 -10.93 22.55 -2.40
CA GLY A 384 -12.16 21.75 -2.39
C GLY A 384 -13.40 22.65 -2.30
N ALA A 385 -13.44 23.54 -1.31
CA ALA A 385 -14.44 24.59 -1.21
C ALA A 385 -13.89 25.84 -0.48
N SER A 386 -14.09 27.03 -1.06
CA SER A 386 -13.85 28.33 -0.43
C SER A 386 -15.17 29.07 -0.23
N ASP A 387 -15.38 29.61 0.97
CA ASP A 387 -16.49 30.51 1.31
C ASP A 387 -17.90 29.95 0.99
N SER A 388 -18.00 28.62 0.99
CA SER A 388 -19.10 27.82 0.43
C SER A 388 -19.79 26.93 1.46
N VAL A 389 -20.98 26.43 1.12
CA VAL A 389 -21.74 25.47 1.94
C VAL A 389 -22.00 24.20 1.12
N VAL A 390 -21.43 23.08 1.55
CA VAL A 390 -21.50 21.77 0.88
C VAL A 390 -22.36 20.81 1.70
N GLN A 391 -23.44 20.29 1.12
CA GLN A 391 -24.36 19.39 1.83
C GLN A 391 -23.87 17.95 1.90
N GLY A 392 -22.89 17.57 1.07
CA GLY A 392 -22.20 16.27 1.08
C GLY A 392 -20.76 16.34 1.62
N SER A 393 -19.91 15.42 1.16
CA SER A 393 -18.47 15.37 1.41
C SER A 393 -17.67 16.25 0.43
N VAL A 394 -16.42 16.57 0.78
CA VAL A 394 -15.46 17.20 -0.12
C VAL A 394 -14.28 16.25 -0.33
N THR A 395 -13.92 16.00 -1.59
CA THR A 395 -12.81 15.10 -1.93
C THR A 395 -11.90 15.75 -2.98
N VAL A 396 -10.60 15.77 -2.72
CA VAL A 396 -9.57 16.27 -3.64
C VAL A 396 -8.53 15.17 -3.81
N ASN A 397 -8.41 14.65 -5.03
CA ASN A 397 -7.42 13.64 -5.41
C ASN A 397 -6.43 14.28 -6.39
N ALA A 398 -5.21 14.53 -5.94
CA ALA A 398 -4.12 15.05 -6.74
C ALA A 398 -3.13 13.91 -7.06
N THR A 399 -2.94 13.60 -8.35
CA THR A 399 -1.98 12.60 -8.83
C THR A 399 -1.02 13.26 -9.81
N ASP A 400 0.28 13.22 -9.50
CA ASP A 400 1.38 13.73 -10.35
C ASP A 400 1.21 15.17 -10.87
N VAL A 401 0.42 16.00 -10.18
CA VAL A 401 0.22 17.43 -10.48
C VAL A 401 1.47 18.26 -10.18
N GLU A 402 1.63 19.39 -10.89
CA GLU A 402 2.57 20.43 -10.50
C GLU A 402 1.81 21.67 -10.02
N LEU A 403 1.95 22.02 -8.73
CA LEU A 403 1.31 23.19 -8.11
C LEU A 403 2.38 24.22 -7.74
N LYS A 404 2.45 25.33 -8.49
CA LYS A 404 3.59 26.29 -8.49
C LYS A 404 3.14 27.71 -8.87
N ASN A 405 3.96 28.69 -8.51
CA ASN A 405 3.88 30.10 -8.91
C ASN A 405 5.30 30.64 -9.25
N SER A 406 5.42 31.93 -9.59
CA SER A 406 6.72 32.60 -9.83
C SER A 406 7.69 32.57 -8.63
N GLU A 407 7.17 32.29 -7.44
CA GLU A 407 7.89 32.27 -6.16
C GLU A 407 8.29 30.84 -5.73
N TYR A 408 8.29 29.90 -6.68
CA TYR A 408 8.63 28.49 -6.46
C TYR A 408 10.03 28.30 -5.83
N ASN A 409 10.06 27.68 -4.65
CA ASN A 409 11.16 27.56 -3.68
C ASN A 409 11.69 28.89 -3.07
N THR A 410 10.91 29.97 -3.04
CA THR A 410 11.18 31.17 -2.20
C THR A 410 10.37 31.11 -0.88
N GLU A 411 10.37 32.19 -0.09
CA GLU A 411 9.50 32.30 1.10
C GLU A 411 8.02 32.57 0.78
N TYR A 412 7.69 32.85 -0.49
CA TYR A 412 6.32 33.11 -1.00
C TYR A 412 5.82 31.97 -1.93
N ASP A 413 6.46 30.80 -1.86
CA ASP A 413 6.08 29.59 -2.61
C ASP A 413 4.70 29.08 -2.15
N GLU A 414 3.74 29.01 -3.07
CA GLU A 414 2.40 28.45 -2.82
C GLU A 414 2.32 26.98 -3.26
N GLY A 415 1.38 26.62 -4.14
CA GLY A 415 1.15 25.23 -4.53
C GLY A 415 0.16 24.51 -3.60
N TYR A 416 -0.83 25.22 -3.07
CA TYR A 416 -1.70 24.77 -1.99
C TYR A 416 -2.72 23.72 -2.42
N ILE A 417 -3.04 22.80 -1.52
CA ILE A 417 -4.20 21.91 -1.63
C ILE A 417 -5.00 21.98 -0.32
N PHE A 418 -6.06 22.78 -0.25
CA PHE A 418 -6.93 22.86 0.93
C PHE A 418 -8.31 22.24 0.64
N GLY A 419 -8.77 21.34 1.52
CA GLY A 419 -10.11 20.75 1.41
C GLY A 419 -11.22 21.78 1.66
N LEU A 420 -11.13 22.54 2.75
CA LEU A 420 -11.93 23.71 3.06
C LEU A 420 -11.01 24.94 3.23
N TRP A 421 -11.44 26.10 2.73
CA TRP A 421 -10.71 27.38 2.85
C TRP A 421 -11.64 28.52 3.30
N GLU A 422 -11.24 29.29 4.31
CA GLU A 422 -11.86 30.55 4.70
C GLU A 422 -11.07 31.75 4.16
N ARG A 423 -11.53 32.35 3.04
CA ARG A 423 -10.97 33.62 2.52
C ARG A 423 -11.66 34.86 3.09
N GLY A 424 -12.92 34.75 3.47
CA GLY A 424 -13.68 35.77 4.21
C GLY A 424 -14.92 35.25 4.95
N VAL A 425 -15.42 34.07 4.59
CA VAL A 425 -16.49 33.32 5.27
C VAL A 425 -16.05 31.86 5.42
N PRO A 426 -16.28 31.18 6.56
CA PRO A 426 -15.92 29.78 6.73
C PRO A 426 -16.57 28.87 5.67
N ALA A 427 -15.74 28.14 4.91
CA ALA A 427 -16.23 27.05 4.06
C ALA A 427 -16.68 25.86 4.92
N THR A 428 -17.82 25.26 4.59
CA THR A 428 -18.45 24.19 5.40
C THR A 428 -18.84 22.98 4.55
N ALA A 429 -18.75 21.80 5.15
CA ALA A 429 -19.24 20.54 4.59
C ALA A 429 -19.97 19.73 5.68
N ASN A 430 -21.02 18.99 5.31
CA ASN A 430 -21.68 18.06 6.24
C ASN A 430 -20.99 16.68 6.28
N GLY A 431 -20.37 16.26 5.18
CA GLY A 431 -19.62 15.01 5.06
C GLY A 431 -18.12 15.21 5.30
N PRO A 432 -17.34 14.11 5.39
CA PRO A 432 -15.90 14.17 5.61
C PRO A 432 -15.17 14.92 4.48
N VAL A 433 -14.02 15.49 4.83
CA VAL A 433 -13.10 16.16 3.91
C VAL A 433 -11.89 15.26 3.70
N THR A 434 -11.68 14.83 2.46
CA THR A 434 -10.59 13.91 2.09
C THR A 434 -9.67 14.58 1.08
N VAL A 435 -8.39 14.69 1.41
CA VAL A 435 -7.35 15.19 0.49
C VAL A 435 -6.33 14.09 0.26
N THR A 436 -6.11 13.70 -0.98
CA THR A 436 -5.18 12.63 -1.38
C THR A 436 -4.12 13.20 -2.30
N VAL A 437 -2.84 12.96 -1.97
CA VAL A 437 -1.68 13.32 -2.80
C VAL A 437 -0.91 12.05 -3.15
N ASN A 438 -0.78 11.81 -4.45
CA ASN A 438 -0.08 10.67 -5.04
C ASN A 438 0.98 11.17 -6.03
N GLY A 439 2.26 11.22 -5.61
CA GLY A 439 3.30 11.84 -6.43
C GLY A 439 3.12 13.36 -6.61
N GLY A 440 3.71 13.91 -7.68
CA GLY A 440 3.66 15.35 -8.00
C GLY A 440 4.54 16.27 -7.14
N ASP A 441 4.38 17.58 -7.32
CA ASP A 441 5.14 18.65 -6.65
C ASP A 441 4.18 19.73 -6.12
N VAL A 442 3.99 19.76 -4.79
CA VAL A 442 2.94 20.52 -4.10
C VAL A 442 3.48 21.24 -2.87
N GLY A 443 2.87 22.36 -2.50
CA GLY A 443 3.30 23.19 -1.36
C GLY A 443 2.81 22.67 -0.01
N LEU A 444 1.69 23.25 0.44
CA LEU A 444 1.03 22.98 1.72
C LEU A 444 -0.30 22.25 1.50
N VAL A 445 -0.45 21.09 2.14
CA VAL A 445 -1.65 20.24 2.02
C VAL A 445 -2.45 20.30 3.32
N MET A 446 -3.73 20.68 3.25
CA MET A 446 -4.58 20.86 4.43
C MET A 446 -6.00 20.32 4.25
N ALA A 447 -6.59 19.74 5.30
CA ALA A 447 -8.01 19.40 5.27
C ALA A 447 -8.85 20.67 5.47
N THR A 448 -8.43 21.57 6.36
CA THR A 448 -9.00 22.92 6.53
C THR A 448 -7.95 23.89 7.05
N ASP A 449 -8.09 25.18 6.70
CA ASP A 449 -7.40 26.30 7.35
C ASP A 449 -8.10 26.81 8.61
N GLN A 450 -9.31 26.31 8.88
CA GLN A 450 -10.09 26.63 10.07
C GLN A 450 -9.64 25.80 11.30
N THR A 451 -10.27 26.03 12.45
CA THR A 451 -10.01 25.26 13.68
C THR A 451 -10.76 23.93 13.74
N THR A 452 -11.75 23.71 12.87
CA THR A 452 -12.64 22.54 12.88
C THR A 452 -12.93 22.03 11.47
N VAL A 453 -13.13 20.73 11.33
CA VAL A 453 -13.44 20.03 10.09
C VAL A 453 -14.35 18.83 10.41
N PRO A 454 -15.20 18.34 9.49
CA PRO A 454 -16.11 17.23 9.78
C PRO A 454 -15.40 15.95 10.23
N ALA A 455 -16.04 15.19 11.11
CA ALA A 455 -15.50 13.92 11.63
C ALA A 455 -15.28 12.90 10.50
N GLY A 456 -14.23 12.07 10.63
CA GLY A 456 -13.83 11.10 9.60
C GLY A 456 -13.08 11.71 8.40
N SER A 457 -12.67 12.98 8.49
CA SER A 457 -11.80 13.62 7.50
C SER A 457 -10.38 13.01 7.50
N SER A 458 -9.65 13.12 6.38
CA SER A 458 -8.31 12.54 6.24
C SER A 458 -7.43 13.28 5.24
N ILE A 459 -6.11 13.27 5.49
CA ILE A 459 -5.08 13.56 4.49
C ILE A 459 -4.34 12.25 4.17
N ASN A 460 -4.30 11.89 2.90
CA ASN A 460 -3.73 10.64 2.39
C ASN A 460 -2.51 10.96 1.52
N VAL A 461 -1.37 10.31 1.77
CA VAL A 461 -0.10 10.58 1.07
C VAL A 461 0.53 9.27 0.62
N THR A 462 0.82 9.15 -0.68
CA THR A 462 1.34 7.91 -1.29
C THR A 462 2.22 8.20 -2.51
N GLY A 463 2.99 7.21 -2.98
CA GLY A 463 3.92 7.38 -4.09
C GLY A 463 5.20 8.13 -3.70
N LYS A 464 5.63 9.09 -4.52
CA LYS A 464 6.85 9.90 -4.27
C LYS A 464 6.61 11.42 -4.39
N PRO A 465 5.70 12.02 -3.59
CA PRO A 465 5.36 13.42 -3.69
C PRO A 465 6.47 14.33 -3.14
N LYS A 466 6.81 15.39 -3.88
CA LYS A 466 7.58 16.52 -3.33
C LYS A 466 6.61 17.45 -2.61
N ILE A 467 6.52 17.34 -1.28
CA ILE A 467 5.74 18.24 -0.42
C ILE A 467 6.67 19.34 0.11
N ARG A 468 6.50 20.58 -0.36
CA ARG A 468 7.45 21.68 -0.10
C ARG A 468 7.26 22.35 1.26
N SER A 469 6.05 22.35 1.81
CA SER A 469 5.72 23.06 3.05
C SER A 469 5.30 22.13 4.19
N GLY A 470 4.53 21.08 3.91
CA GLY A 470 4.08 20.09 4.91
C GLY A 470 2.59 19.73 4.79
N ILE A 471 2.08 18.99 5.80
CA ILE A 471 0.67 18.59 5.89
C ILE A 471 0.05 19.00 7.24
N ARG A 472 -1.19 19.50 7.22
CA ARG A 472 -1.90 19.97 8.42
C ARG A 472 -3.38 19.61 8.44
N GLY A 473 -3.85 19.02 9.54
CA GLY A 473 -5.27 18.70 9.71
C GLY A 473 -6.14 19.94 9.92
N THR A 474 -5.82 20.76 10.92
CA THR A 474 -6.53 22.02 11.25
C THR A 474 -5.55 23.12 11.73
N GLN A 475 -6.04 24.37 11.84
CA GLN A 475 -5.33 25.45 12.54
C GLN A 475 -5.73 25.61 14.02
N ALA A 476 -6.31 24.59 14.64
CA ALA A 476 -6.54 24.61 16.08
C ALA A 476 -5.22 24.70 16.89
N SER A 477 -5.28 25.40 18.02
CA SER A 477 -4.13 25.59 18.93
C SER A 477 -3.91 24.44 19.93
N SER A 478 -4.83 23.49 19.98
CA SER A 478 -4.79 22.28 20.82
C SER A 478 -5.04 21.04 19.96
N TYR A 479 -4.61 19.87 20.42
CA TYR A 479 -4.88 18.58 19.78
C TYR A 479 -6.35 18.14 19.98
N SER A 480 -6.83 17.21 19.15
CA SER A 480 -8.15 16.57 19.31
C SER A 480 -8.20 15.22 18.62
N THR A 481 -9.02 14.30 19.13
CA THR A 481 -9.37 13.03 18.46
C THR A 481 -10.27 13.22 17.25
N GLU A 482 -10.98 14.35 17.16
CA GLU A 482 -11.92 14.65 16.07
C GLU A 482 -11.23 15.29 14.84
N PHE A 483 -9.91 15.47 14.88
CA PHE A 483 -9.13 16.00 13.77
C PHE A 483 -8.95 14.98 12.64
N PRO A 484 -8.47 15.40 11.45
CA PRO A 484 -8.16 14.50 10.36
C PRO A 484 -7.12 13.45 10.73
N VAL A 485 -7.27 12.25 10.17
CA VAL A 485 -6.22 11.22 10.18
C VAL A 485 -5.24 11.51 9.04
N ALA A 486 -3.95 11.45 9.31
CA ALA A 486 -2.90 11.44 8.29
C ALA A 486 -2.52 9.98 7.96
N ASN A 487 -2.89 9.50 6.76
CA ASN A 487 -2.53 8.18 6.27
C ASN A 487 -1.40 8.28 5.25
N VAL A 488 -0.18 7.90 5.65
CA VAL A 488 0.98 7.84 4.76
C VAL A 488 1.26 6.36 4.46
N TYR A 489 1.08 5.96 3.19
CA TYR A 489 1.10 4.55 2.80
C TYR A 489 1.76 4.34 1.43
N ALA A 490 2.54 3.28 1.26
CA ALA A 490 3.34 3.04 0.05
C ALA A 490 4.09 4.31 -0.43
N CYS A 491 4.68 5.05 0.51
CA CYS A 491 5.17 6.40 0.31
C CYS A 491 6.69 6.50 0.58
N GLU A 492 7.42 7.17 -0.30
CA GLU A 492 8.83 7.54 -0.10
C GLU A 492 8.94 9.07 -0.27
N ALA A 493 8.97 9.80 0.85
CA ALA A 493 8.87 11.26 0.85
C ALA A 493 9.47 11.92 2.10
N THR A 494 9.93 13.16 1.92
CA THR A 494 10.18 14.11 3.03
C THR A 494 8.97 15.04 3.16
N ILE A 495 8.46 15.19 4.38
CA ILE A 495 7.30 16.01 4.71
C ILE A 495 7.74 17.05 5.78
N PRO A 496 7.92 18.34 5.43
CA PRO A 496 8.56 19.30 6.35
C PRO A 496 7.79 19.56 7.66
N PHE A 497 6.50 19.26 7.73
CA PHE A 497 5.83 18.99 9.01
C PHE A 497 4.58 18.12 8.87
N ILE A 498 4.19 17.45 9.96
CA ILE A 498 2.89 16.80 10.15
C ILE A 498 2.25 17.36 11.42
N LYS A 499 1.16 18.14 11.30
CA LYS A 499 0.58 18.91 12.41
C LYS A 499 -0.95 18.81 12.51
N GLY A 500 -1.46 18.79 13.74
CA GLY A 500 -2.90 18.91 14.01
C GLY A 500 -3.72 17.72 13.51
N MET A 501 -3.18 16.50 13.63
CA MET A 501 -3.85 15.26 13.25
C MET A 501 -4.43 14.55 14.48
N SER A 502 -5.53 13.81 14.32
CA SER A 502 -6.01 12.90 15.36
C SER A 502 -5.11 11.67 15.49
N GLN A 503 -4.58 11.20 14.36
CA GLN A 503 -3.72 10.04 14.26
C GLN A 503 -2.79 10.22 13.05
N VAL A 504 -1.52 9.82 13.19
CA VAL A 504 -0.56 9.69 12.08
C VAL A 504 -0.26 8.21 11.86
N ASN A 505 -0.56 7.70 10.68
CA ASN A 505 -0.34 6.31 10.29
C ASN A 505 0.76 6.25 9.21
N ILE A 506 1.87 5.59 9.50
CA ILE A 506 2.95 5.28 8.55
C ILE A 506 2.90 3.79 8.25
N THR A 507 2.53 3.42 7.02
CA THR A 507 2.03 2.07 6.69
C THR A 507 2.49 1.57 5.32
N ASN A 508 2.27 0.28 5.04
CA ASN A 508 2.51 -0.39 3.76
C ASN A 508 3.90 -0.09 3.17
N ASN A 509 4.95 -0.41 3.93
CA ASN A 509 6.36 -0.29 3.54
C ASN A 509 6.77 1.15 3.16
N SER A 510 6.23 2.16 3.85
CA SER A 510 6.61 3.57 3.62
C SER A 510 7.95 3.91 4.26
N ALA A 511 8.71 4.82 3.65
CA ALA A 511 9.93 5.40 4.18
C ALA A 511 9.79 6.94 4.19
N VAL A 512 9.56 7.52 5.38
CA VAL A 512 9.10 8.91 5.52
C VAL A 512 9.98 9.69 6.48
N THR A 513 10.51 10.83 6.04
CA THR A 513 11.15 11.81 6.94
C THR A 513 10.17 12.94 7.23
N ALA A 514 9.80 13.14 8.49
CA ALA A 514 8.90 14.20 8.94
C ALA A 514 9.68 15.21 9.83
N HIS A 515 10.07 16.36 9.26
CA HIS A 515 11.02 17.26 9.94
C HIS A 515 10.50 17.84 11.27
N ILE A 516 9.19 18.07 11.40
CA ILE A 516 8.54 18.54 12.63
C ILE A 516 7.19 17.83 12.81
N MET A 517 6.96 17.20 13.96
CA MET A 517 5.69 16.53 14.30
C MET A 517 5.13 17.03 15.63
N THR A 518 4.00 17.74 15.63
CA THR A 518 3.44 18.31 16.87
C THR A 518 1.92 18.54 16.80
N SER A 519 1.28 18.67 17.96
CA SER A 519 -0.18 18.73 18.13
C SER A 519 -0.95 17.56 17.50
N ASN A 520 -0.32 16.38 17.44
CA ASN A 520 -0.92 15.15 16.93
C ASN A 520 -1.41 14.29 18.11
N ALA A 521 -2.61 13.69 18.01
CA ALA A 521 -3.20 12.93 19.11
C ALA A 521 -2.86 11.43 19.11
N GLY A 522 -2.13 10.91 18.12
CA GLY A 522 -1.62 9.54 18.12
C GLY A 522 -0.67 9.23 16.95
N LEU A 523 0.08 8.13 17.08
CA LEU A 523 1.07 7.66 16.10
C LEU A 523 1.02 6.14 15.93
N MET A 524 1.06 5.65 14.70
CA MET A 524 1.23 4.25 14.32
C MET A 524 2.32 4.15 13.26
N VAL A 525 3.31 3.29 13.50
CA VAL A 525 4.27 2.85 12.46
C VAL A 525 4.12 1.34 12.28
N GLU A 526 3.59 0.93 11.13
CA GLU A 526 3.39 -0.48 10.77
C GLU A 526 4.70 -1.20 10.51
N GLU A 527 4.71 -2.51 10.70
CA GLU A 527 5.82 -3.39 10.32
C GLU A 527 6.27 -3.15 8.86
N GLY A 528 7.59 -3.21 8.63
CA GLY A 528 8.20 -2.90 7.33
C GLY A 528 8.22 -1.42 6.93
N SER A 529 7.60 -0.52 7.72
CA SER A 529 7.60 0.93 7.47
C SER A 529 8.55 1.68 8.42
N THR A 530 9.10 2.80 7.95
CA THR A 530 10.06 3.64 8.67
C THR A 530 9.62 5.10 8.71
N LEU A 531 9.68 5.70 9.91
CA LEU A 531 9.53 7.12 10.18
C LEU A 531 10.84 7.70 10.74
N THR A 532 11.32 8.79 10.16
CA THR A 532 12.47 9.56 10.67
C THR A 532 12.03 10.98 11.04
N THR A 533 12.47 11.51 12.19
CA THR A 533 12.10 12.86 12.69
C THR A 533 13.32 13.57 13.25
N ASP A 534 13.75 14.69 12.66
CA ASP A 534 15.16 15.15 12.71
C ASP A 534 15.42 16.63 13.07
N ASN A 535 14.50 17.56 12.77
CA ASN A 535 14.74 19.01 12.89
C ASN A 535 14.01 19.68 14.07
N GLY A 536 13.31 18.92 14.92
CA GLY A 536 12.64 19.47 16.08
C GLY A 536 11.96 18.42 16.96
N GLN A 537 11.45 18.88 18.10
CA GLN A 537 10.80 18.03 19.10
C GLN A 537 9.50 17.41 18.57
N VAL A 538 9.27 16.13 18.92
CA VAL A 538 8.08 15.37 18.56
C VAL A 538 7.13 15.28 19.76
N TRP A 539 5.91 15.80 19.59
CA TRP A 539 4.90 15.85 20.65
C TRP A 539 3.63 15.09 20.22
N ILE A 540 3.41 13.91 20.82
CA ILE A 540 2.23 13.05 20.61
C ILE A 540 1.37 13.06 21.88
N TRP A 541 0.10 13.42 21.75
CA TRP A 541 -0.78 13.68 22.91
C TRP A 541 -1.62 12.49 23.38
N GLY A 542 -1.66 11.42 22.60
CA GLY A 542 -2.27 10.14 22.94
C GLY A 542 -1.35 8.97 22.61
N ASP A 543 -1.91 7.84 22.19
CA ASP A 543 -1.19 6.58 22.08
C ASP A 543 -0.21 6.51 20.90
N THR A 544 0.89 5.78 21.10
CA THR A 544 1.95 5.54 20.11
C THR A 544 2.22 4.04 20.00
N VAL A 545 2.11 3.50 18.79
CA VAL A 545 2.37 2.08 18.49
C VAL A 545 3.42 1.95 17.39
N ILE A 546 4.44 1.15 17.65
CA ILE A 546 5.65 1.03 16.82
C ILE A 546 5.87 -0.46 16.53
N ASN A 547 5.50 -0.90 15.33
CA ASN A 547 5.73 -2.25 14.82
C ASN A 547 6.78 -2.27 13.70
N GLY A 548 6.97 -1.14 13.01
CA GLY A 548 8.14 -0.84 12.18
C GLY A 548 9.18 -0.01 12.94
N THR A 549 9.85 0.92 12.25
CA THR A 549 10.93 1.74 12.82
C THR A 549 10.54 3.20 12.96
N TRP A 550 10.71 3.78 14.16
CA TRP A 550 10.73 5.23 14.36
C TRP A 550 12.11 5.65 14.89
N GLU A 551 12.83 6.47 14.12
CA GLU A 551 14.12 7.05 14.51
C GLU A 551 14.04 8.58 14.64
N GLN A 552 14.34 9.09 15.83
CA GLN A 552 14.29 10.50 16.18
C GLN A 552 15.72 11.04 16.33
N LEU A 553 16.16 11.91 15.41
CA LEU A 553 17.55 12.41 15.31
C LEU A 553 17.81 13.75 16.03
N HIS A 554 16.79 14.62 16.15
CA HIS A 554 16.89 15.88 16.90
C HIS A 554 17.36 15.66 18.36
N SER A 555 18.22 16.54 18.88
CA SER A 555 18.76 16.41 20.24
C SER A 555 19.17 17.80 20.76
N GLN A 556 18.83 18.13 22.01
CA GLN A 556 19.22 19.42 22.62
C GLN A 556 19.53 19.30 24.12
N THR A 557 20.28 20.28 24.64
CA THR A 557 20.67 20.34 26.06
C THR A 557 19.66 21.03 26.97
N ASP A 558 18.83 21.90 26.42
CA ASP A 558 18.11 22.92 27.20
C ASP A 558 16.67 22.51 27.57
N ASN A 559 16.18 21.39 27.03
CA ASN A 559 14.82 20.89 27.23
C ASN A 559 14.81 19.36 27.25
N TYR A 560 14.00 18.77 28.13
CA TYR A 560 13.97 17.34 28.45
C TYR A 560 12.91 16.54 27.66
N ASN A 561 12.49 17.06 26.51
CA ASN A 561 11.29 16.62 25.79
C ASN A 561 11.50 16.61 24.27
N ASP A 562 12.62 16.07 23.78
CA ASP A 562 12.82 15.91 22.33
C ASP A 562 11.81 14.90 21.75
N ILE A 563 11.55 13.80 22.45
CA ILE A 563 10.27 13.08 22.40
C ILE A 563 9.43 13.42 23.63
N PHE A 564 8.17 13.78 23.40
CA PHE A 564 7.10 13.72 24.40
C PHE A 564 5.92 12.87 23.90
N VAL A 565 5.55 11.83 24.66
CA VAL A 565 4.35 11.01 24.41
C VAL A 565 3.49 11.02 25.66
N ASN A 566 2.26 11.53 25.56
CA ASN A 566 1.35 11.63 26.70
C ASN A 566 0.47 10.38 26.91
N GLY A 567 0.13 9.64 25.85
CA GLY A 567 -0.55 8.34 25.94
C GLY A 567 0.42 7.18 26.15
N THR A 568 -0.05 5.95 25.92
CA THR A 568 0.79 4.75 26.02
C THR A 568 1.82 4.69 24.89
N THR A 569 2.96 4.04 25.14
CA THR A 569 3.97 3.74 24.12
C THR A 569 4.14 2.24 24.02
N GLN A 570 3.87 1.66 22.85
CA GLN A 570 3.87 0.23 22.61
C GLN A 570 4.84 -0.11 21.47
N ILE A 571 5.86 -0.92 21.75
CA ILE A 571 6.81 -1.43 20.76
C ILE A 571 6.54 -2.92 20.58
N GLY A 572 6.09 -3.31 19.38
CA GLY A 572 5.87 -4.70 18.99
C GLY A 572 7.18 -5.48 18.85
N SER A 573 7.11 -6.80 18.66
CA SER A 573 8.32 -7.67 18.65
C SER A 573 9.34 -7.30 17.58
N ASN A 574 8.88 -6.75 16.47
CA ASN A 574 9.70 -6.35 15.33
C ASN A 574 9.89 -4.82 15.29
N GLY A 575 9.28 -4.11 16.25
CA GLY A 575 9.29 -2.66 16.36
C GLY A 575 10.60 -2.11 16.91
N HIS A 576 10.99 -0.95 16.40
CA HIS A 576 12.22 -0.24 16.78
C HIS A 576 11.91 1.22 17.09
N LEU A 577 12.10 1.64 18.34
CA LEU A 577 12.17 3.07 18.71
C LEU A 577 13.63 3.44 18.94
N ILE A 578 14.14 4.40 18.17
CA ILE A 578 15.48 4.97 18.35
C ILE A 578 15.33 6.45 18.66
N ASN A 579 15.84 6.89 19.82
CA ASN A 579 15.84 8.30 20.20
C ASN A 579 17.27 8.79 20.47
N HIS A 580 17.72 9.76 19.66
CA HIS A 580 19.01 10.43 19.82
C HIS A 580 18.94 11.65 20.75
N GLY A 581 17.72 12.12 21.05
CA GLY A 581 17.43 13.21 21.99
C GLY A 581 17.05 12.73 23.40
N THR A 582 16.55 13.67 24.20
CA THR A 582 15.87 13.38 25.47
C THR A 582 14.49 12.74 25.24
N SER A 583 13.98 11.96 26.19
CA SER A 583 12.69 11.27 26.08
C SER A 583 11.81 11.48 27.31
N ASN A 584 10.52 11.74 27.10
CA ASN A 584 9.53 11.82 28.17
C ASN A 584 8.23 11.10 27.77
N LEU A 585 8.09 9.87 28.23
CA LEU A 585 6.94 8.99 27.99
C LEU A 585 6.04 9.00 29.23
N SER A 586 4.88 9.65 29.14
CA SER A 586 3.99 9.93 30.28
C SER A 586 3.02 8.79 30.60
N GLY A 587 2.54 8.08 29.57
CA GLY A 587 1.71 6.89 29.73
C GLY A 587 2.51 5.60 29.97
N ALA A 588 1.79 4.49 30.10
CA ALA A 588 2.40 3.17 30.28
C ALA A 588 3.23 2.75 29.06
N VAL A 589 4.36 2.09 29.32
CA VAL A 589 5.31 1.65 28.29
C VAL A 589 5.31 0.13 28.20
N THR A 590 5.11 -0.38 26.98
CA THR A 590 5.21 -1.81 26.65
C THR A 590 6.33 -1.99 25.62
N ASN A 591 7.43 -2.66 25.99
CA ASN A 591 8.54 -2.93 25.09
C ASN A 591 8.70 -4.44 24.84
N ASN A 592 8.39 -4.91 23.64
CA ASN A 592 8.70 -6.28 23.21
C ASN A 592 9.66 -6.34 22.02
N GLY A 593 10.07 -5.18 21.47
CA GLY A 593 11.06 -5.03 20.41
C GLY A 593 12.30 -4.29 20.91
N VAL A 594 12.86 -3.40 20.10
CA VAL A 594 14.07 -2.63 20.43
C VAL A 594 13.73 -1.19 20.82
N MET A 595 14.21 -0.75 21.97
CA MET A 595 14.16 0.65 22.42
C MET A 595 15.58 1.16 22.63
N ALA A 596 16.10 1.99 21.73
CA ALA A 596 17.41 2.63 21.84
C ALA A 596 17.26 4.09 22.32
N LEU A 597 17.87 4.43 23.45
CA LEU A 597 17.75 5.74 24.11
C LEU A 597 19.15 6.32 24.33
N MET A 598 19.59 7.17 23.41
CA MET A 598 20.95 7.75 23.41
C MET A 598 21.04 9.04 24.24
N GLY A 599 19.91 9.71 24.45
CA GLY A 599 19.75 10.75 25.49
C GLY A 599 18.91 10.25 26.67
N SER A 600 18.95 11.00 27.78
CA SER A 600 18.28 10.60 29.03
C SER A 600 16.76 10.51 28.88
N ALA A 601 16.16 9.47 29.46
CA ALA A 601 14.76 9.13 29.28
C ALA A 601 13.97 9.04 30.59
N TYR A 602 12.77 9.61 30.56
CA TYR A 602 11.75 9.59 31.61
C TYR A 602 10.59 8.71 31.18
N LEU A 603 10.27 7.70 31.98
CA LEU A 603 9.09 6.85 31.80
C LEU A 603 8.22 7.05 33.04
N GLN A 604 7.18 7.88 32.94
CA GLN A 604 6.44 8.37 34.12
C GLN A 604 5.48 7.35 34.75
N ASN A 605 5.29 6.21 34.08
CA ASN A 605 4.27 5.22 34.39
C ASN A 605 4.87 3.81 34.37
N ASP A 606 4.02 2.79 34.49
CA ASP A 606 4.47 1.39 34.53
C ASP A 606 5.16 0.98 33.23
N TYR A 607 6.21 0.17 33.38
CA TYR A 607 7.01 -0.40 32.29
C TYR A 607 6.84 -1.92 32.24
N THR A 608 6.57 -2.45 31.06
CA THR A 608 6.31 -3.88 30.85
C THR A 608 7.07 -4.40 29.65
N ALA A 609 7.66 -5.58 29.78
CA ALA A 609 8.39 -6.24 28.69
C ALA A 609 8.32 -7.76 28.82
N THR A 610 7.99 -8.47 27.74
CA THR A 610 8.03 -9.96 27.75
C THR A 610 9.42 -10.47 27.33
N ASN A 611 10.02 -9.80 26.33
CA ASN A 611 11.35 -10.06 25.79
C ASN A 611 11.87 -8.79 25.09
N GLY A 612 11.79 -7.64 25.77
CA GLY A 612 12.20 -6.35 25.19
C GLY A 612 13.73 -6.19 25.18
N GLU A 613 14.27 -5.50 24.19
CA GLU A 613 15.64 -4.99 24.19
C GLU A 613 15.64 -3.48 24.53
N LEU A 614 16.56 -3.06 25.40
CA LEU A 614 16.84 -1.67 25.72
C LEU A 614 18.31 -1.38 25.41
N ARG A 615 18.60 -0.41 24.53
CA ARG A 615 19.97 -0.01 24.16
C ARG A 615 20.33 1.35 24.74
N LEU A 616 21.41 1.42 25.50
CA LEU A 616 21.86 2.61 26.25
C LEU A 616 23.33 2.94 25.96
N PRO A 617 23.72 4.22 25.80
CA PRO A 617 25.09 4.60 25.49
C PRO A 617 26.02 4.32 26.68
N THR A 618 27.23 3.81 26.43
CA THR A 618 28.22 3.59 27.51
C THR A 618 28.55 4.90 28.23
N ILE A 619 28.50 4.90 29.56
CA ILE A 619 28.70 6.09 30.39
C ILE A 619 30.13 6.64 30.24
N ALA A 620 30.23 7.96 30.09
CA ALA A 620 31.51 8.67 30.01
C ALA A 620 32.18 8.79 31.40
N PRO A 621 33.53 8.77 31.50
CA PRO A 621 34.22 8.88 32.79
C PRO A 621 33.81 10.14 33.57
N GLY A 622 33.28 9.95 34.79
CA GLY A 622 32.79 11.02 35.66
C GLY A 622 31.33 11.45 35.43
N ALA A 623 30.63 10.87 34.45
CA ALA A 623 29.21 11.14 34.18
C ALA A 623 28.25 10.14 34.86
N ASN A 624 28.76 9.20 35.65
CA ASN A 624 27.96 8.16 36.31
C ASN A 624 26.91 8.75 37.26
N TYR A 625 25.81 8.02 37.50
CA TYR A 625 24.73 8.43 38.40
C TYR A 625 25.10 8.27 39.90
N ASP A 626 26.26 8.80 40.27
CA ASP A 626 26.62 9.22 41.62
C ASP A 626 26.84 10.76 41.66
N THR A 627 27.09 11.37 40.50
CA THR A 627 27.25 12.83 40.29
C THR A 627 26.63 13.37 39.00
N GLY A 628 26.26 12.49 38.05
CA GLY A 628 25.69 12.82 36.75
C GLY A 628 24.19 12.48 36.63
N THR A 629 23.75 12.15 35.43
CA THR A 629 22.33 11.86 35.10
C THR A 629 22.14 10.39 34.78
N ILE A 630 21.10 9.75 35.34
CA ILE A 630 20.75 8.37 35.01
C ILE A 630 20.28 8.28 33.53
N PRO A 631 20.73 7.29 32.74
CA PRO A 631 20.24 7.11 31.37
C PRO A 631 18.72 6.90 31.29
N VAL A 632 18.13 6.11 32.19
CA VAL A 632 16.67 5.87 32.24
C VAL A 632 16.14 5.98 33.67
N GLN A 633 15.06 6.75 33.88
CA GLN A 633 14.29 6.75 35.13
C GLN A 633 12.83 6.36 34.88
N ILE A 634 12.40 5.28 35.54
CA ILE A 634 11.05 4.72 35.48
C ILE A 634 10.31 5.02 36.80
N LYS A 635 9.19 5.75 36.71
CA LYS A 635 8.40 6.26 37.84
C LYS A 635 7.18 5.39 38.16
N GLY A 636 6.79 4.48 37.28
CA GLY A 636 5.93 3.34 37.62
C GLY A 636 6.74 2.09 37.95
N LEU A 637 6.03 0.97 38.11
CA LEU A 637 6.60 -0.35 38.36
C LEU A 637 7.10 -0.96 37.05
N SER A 638 8.30 -1.55 37.08
CA SER A 638 8.81 -2.37 35.98
C SER A 638 8.43 -3.84 36.18
N THR A 639 7.96 -4.54 35.15
CA THR A 639 7.59 -5.96 35.23
C THR A 639 7.92 -6.74 33.95
N GLY A 640 8.06 -8.06 34.09
CA GLY A 640 8.55 -8.94 33.03
C GLY A 640 10.08 -8.90 32.93
N THR A 641 10.63 -8.99 31.72
CA THR A 641 12.09 -9.06 31.49
C THR A 641 12.52 -8.26 30.27
N THR A 642 13.55 -7.43 30.46
CA THR A 642 14.23 -6.66 29.43
C THR A 642 15.72 -7.01 29.39
N THR A 643 16.22 -7.31 28.18
CA THR A 643 17.66 -7.37 27.90
C THR A 643 18.18 -5.95 27.72
N VAL A 644 19.12 -5.53 28.56
CA VAL A 644 19.76 -4.21 28.50
C VAL A 644 21.14 -4.37 27.86
N ASN A 645 21.33 -3.73 26.72
CA ASN A 645 22.58 -3.72 25.98
C ASN A 645 23.19 -2.31 26.01
N THR A 646 24.49 -2.21 26.30
CA THR A 646 25.22 -0.95 26.17
C THR A 646 25.88 -0.84 24.80
N VAL A 647 25.87 0.36 24.24
CA VAL A 647 26.24 0.68 22.85
C VAL A 647 27.21 1.86 22.78
N ASP A 648 27.85 2.07 21.63
CA ASP A 648 28.67 3.26 21.43
C ASP A 648 27.80 4.54 21.47
N PRO A 649 28.17 5.59 22.23
CA PRO A 649 27.40 6.82 22.28
C PRO A 649 27.18 7.52 20.93
N ALA A 650 27.93 7.18 19.88
CA ALA A 650 27.74 7.68 18.52
C ALA A 650 27.02 6.70 17.57
N ASP A 651 26.74 5.46 17.98
CA ASP A 651 26.03 4.45 17.17
C ASP A 651 25.30 3.41 18.03
N TRP A 652 23.96 3.42 17.94
CA TRP A 652 23.08 2.50 18.66
C TRP A 652 23.12 1.05 18.16
N GLN A 653 23.79 0.78 17.03
CA GLN A 653 23.95 -0.58 16.49
C GLN A 653 25.22 -1.26 17.01
N THR A 654 26.30 -0.50 17.25
CA THR A 654 27.55 -1.02 17.79
C THR A 654 27.44 -1.30 19.29
N LEU A 655 27.24 -2.57 19.65
CA LEU A 655 27.36 -3.04 21.04
C LEU A 655 28.76 -2.74 21.59
N LYS A 656 28.81 -2.23 22.82
CA LYS A 656 30.04 -1.78 23.46
C LYS A 656 30.00 -2.05 24.96
N LYS A 657 31.05 -2.68 25.48
CA LYS A 657 31.16 -3.05 26.90
C LYS A 657 30.97 -1.85 27.84
N PRO A 658 30.17 -1.96 28.92
CA PRO A 658 30.11 -0.94 29.95
C PRO A 658 31.37 -0.96 30.82
N ASN A 659 31.45 -0.09 31.84
CA ASN A 659 32.42 -0.20 32.92
C ASN A 659 31.78 -0.85 34.17
N LEU A 660 32.60 -1.47 35.02
CA LEU A 660 32.16 -1.87 36.37
C LEU A 660 31.88 -0.62 37.21
N GLY A 661 30.71 -0.56 37.83
CA GLY A 661 30.22 0.58 38.62
C GLY A 661 29.28 1.53 37.87
N ASP A 662 29.12 1.37 36.55
CA ASP A 662 28.18 2.19 35.76
C ASP A 662 26.71 1.94 36.17
N ASN A 663 25.96 3.02 36.42
CA ASN A 663 24.56 3.03 36.85
C ASN A 663 23.63 3.40 35.67
N TYR A 664 22.80 2.47 35.18
CA TYR A 664 22.04 2.66 33.92
C TYR A 664 20.54 2.96 34.09
N ILE A 665 19.87 2.36 35.08
CA ILE A 665 18.42 2.44 35.24
C ILE A 665 18.06 2.74 36.71
N LEU A 666 17.12 3.67 36.92
CA LEU A 666 16.29 3.73 38.12
C LEU A 666 14.88 3.22 37.80
N SER A 667 14.29 2.43 38.70
CA SER A 667 12.88 2.03 38.63
C SER A 667 12.23 2.08 40.01
N LYS A 668 10.97 2.53 40.06
CA LYS A 668 10.25 2.73 41.33
C LYS A 668 10.14 1.45 42.14
N LYS A 669 10.49 1.57 43.42
CA LYS A 669 10.44 0.51 44.41
C LYS A 669 9.05 0.37 45.01
N ASN A 670 8.59 -0.87 45.16
CA ASN A 670 7.40 -1.22 45.90
C ASN A 670 7.62 -2.57 46.60
N THR A 671 7.94 -2.53 47.90
CA THR A 671 8.45 -3.69 48.67
C THR A 671 9.67 -4.29 47.98
N ASP A 672 9.63 -5.56 47.56
CA ASP A 672 10.68 -6.26 46.82
C ASP A 672 10.53 -6.16 45.29
N ALA A 673 9.56 -5.40 44.77
CA ALA A 673 9.38 -5.14 43.35
C ALA A 673 10.03 -3.81 42.90
N PRO A 674 10.48 -3.68 41.64
CA PRO A 674 10.64 -4.74 40.64
C PRO A 674 11.72 -5.76 41.04
N ALA A 675 11.63 -6.98 40.52
CA ALA A 675 12.57 -8.06 40.80
C ALA A 675 13.96 -7.80 40.15
N GLN A 676 14.96 -8.57 40.57
CA GLN A 676 16.35 -8.43 40.09
C GLN A 676 16.47 -8.78 38.58
N ASP A 677 15.72 -9.75 38.11
CA ASP A 677 15.67 -10.29 36.75
C ASP A 677 14.82 -9.48 35.76
N VAL A 678 14.27 -8.33 36.18
CA VAL A 678 13.52 -7.43 35.28
C VAL A 678 14.43 -6.72 34.27
N PHE A 679 15.68 -6.46 34.63
CA PHE A 679 16.70 -5.88 33.74
C PHE A 679 17.98 -6.71 33.78
N VAL A 680 18.32 -7.36 32.66
CA VAL A 680 19.43 -8.30 32.53
C VAL A 680 20.44 -7.78 31.51
N LEU A 681 21.74 -7.85 31.83
CA LEU A 681 22.80 -7.36 30.93
C LEU A 681 22.95 -8.31 29.72
N GLY A 682 22.84 -7.77 28.50
CA GLY A 682 22.92 -8.53 27.25
C GLY A 682 24.31 -8.59 26.60
N ASN A 683 25.21 -7.65 26.94
CA ASN A 683 26.53 -7.54 26.31
C ASN A 683 27.34 -8.83 26.49
N ALA A 684 27.48 -9.62 25.43
CA ALA A 684 28.07 -10.95 25.47
C ALA A 684 29.50 -10.96 26.04
N ASP A 685 30.28 -9.89 25.80
CA ASP A 685 31.64 -9.71 26.31
C ASP A 685 31.70 -9.26 27.79
N ALA A 686 30.64 -8.64 28.32
CA ALA A 686 30.48 -8.37 29.75
C ALA A 686 29.98 -9.62 30.50
N VAL A 687 28.99 -10.32 29.93
CA VAL A 687 28.48 -11.60 30.44
C VAL A 687 29.57 -12.68 30.42
N ALA A 688 30.48 -12.65 29.44
CA ALA A 688 31.68 -13.50 29.38
C ALA A 688 32.67 -13.28 30.55
N ASP A 689 32.73 -12.07 31.12
CA ASP A 689 33.50 -11.75 32.33
C ASP A 689 32.68 -11.91 33.63
N ALA A 690 31.47 -12.48 33.55
CA ALA A 690 30.50 -12.64 34.63
C ALA A 690 29.96 -11.32 35.22
N TRP A 691 29.91 -10.27 34.41
CA TRP A 691 29.27 -9.01 34.80
C TRP A 691 27.76 -9.07 34.55
N PHE A 692 26.99 -8.36 35.38
CA PHE A 692 25.53 -8.30 35.30
C PHE A 692 25.01 -6.96 35.82
N LEU A 693 23.75 -6.63 35.53
CA LEU A 693 23.08 -5.49 36.15
C LEU A 693 22.53 -5.90 37.52
N LYS A 694 23.15 -5.40 38.59
CA LYS A 694 22.77 -5.67 39.97
C LYS A 694 21.77 -4.64 40.48
N ARG A 695 20.66 -5.11 41.04
CA ARG A 695 19.65 -4.28 41.70
C ARG A 695 20.17 -3.84 43.08
N MET A 696 20.35 -2.53 43.26
CA MET A 696 20.85 -1.89 44.48
C MET A 696 19.88 -0.81 44.99
N PRO A 697 20.01 -0.32 46.23
CA PRO A 697 19.40 0.94 46.65
C PRO A 697 19.82 2.10 45.74
N ASP A 698 19.07 3.20 45.80
CA ASP A 698 19.40 4.42 45.05
C ASP A 698 20.74 5.03 45.51
N ALA A 699 21.53 5.52 44.57
CA ALA A 699 22.82 6.18 44.84
C ALA A 699 22.64 7.58 45.45
N ASP A 700 21.50 8.24 45.19
CA ASP A 700 21.18 9.54 45.80
C ASP A 700 20.79 9.43 47.30
N GLY A 701 20.63 8.21 47.81
CA GLY A 701 20.21 7.90 49.18
C GLY A 701 18.70 7.78 49.38
N SER A 702 17.90 7.87 48.32
CA SER A 702 16.46 7.63 48.32
C SER A 702 16.10 6.16 48.58
N ASN A 703 14.86 5.96 49.04
CA ASN A 703 14.25 4.65 49.20
C ASN A 703 13.02 4.47 48.27
N ASP A 704 12.79 5.41 47.36
CA ASP A 704 11.67 5.39 46.41
C ASP A 704 11.97 4.57 45.14
N TYR A 705 13.25 4.28 44.87
CA TYR A 705 13.70 3.52 43.69
C TYR A 705 14.64 2.38 44.08
N TYR A 706 14.79 1.44 43.14
CA TYR A 706 15.98 0.62 43.01
C TYR A 706 16.79 1.11 41.81
N MET A 707 18.09 0.85 41.83
CA MET A 707 19.05 1.19 40.78
C MET A 707 19.68 -0.08 40.19
N TRP A 708 19.95 -0.11 38.88
CA TRP A 708 20.73 -1.18 38.24
C TRP A 708 22.13 -0.69 37.88
N GLN A 709 23.12 -1.24 38.60
CA GLN A 709 24.55 -0.98 38.42
C GLN A 709 25.22 -2.19 37.76
N VAL A 710 26.16 -1.96 36.84
CA VAL A 710 27.02 -3.01 36.30
C VAL A 710 27.99 -3.50 37.38
N ALA A 711 27.76 -4.71 37.88
CA ALA A 711 28.52 -5.35 38.93
C ALA A 711 29.20 -6.64 38.46
N ASN A 712 30.25 -7.04 39.16
CA ASN A 712 30.93 -8.32 38.92
C ASN A 712 30.31 -9.42 39.79
N GLY A 713 29.98 -10.56 39.20
CA GLY A 713 29.28 -11.65 39.88
C GLY A 713 30.06 -12.96 39.98
N ILE A 714 29.34 -14.00 40.37
CA ILE A 714 29.67 -15.40 40.14
C ILE A 714 28.68 -15.93 39.09
N ARG A 715 29.17 -16.70 38.11
CA ARG A 715 28.39 -17.26 37.01
C ARG A 715 28.38 -18.79 37.04
N VAL A 716 27.20 -19.38 36.82
CA VAL A 716 27.04 -20.78 36.44
C VAL A 716 26.55 -20.84 34.98
N ILE A 717 27.25 -21.61 34.14
CA ILE A 717 26.80 -21.97 32.79
C ILE A 717 26.23 -23.39 32.83
N PHE A 718 25.05 -23.58 32.24
CA PHE A 718 24.34 -24.85 32.10
C PHE A 718 24.49 -25.37 30.66
N ASP A 719 25.59 -26.06 30.40
CA ASP A 719 26.00 -26.57 29.08
C ASP A 719 25.23 -27.85 28.72
N LYS A 720 24.46 -27.81 27.63
CA LYS A 720 23.64 -28.94 27.15
C LYS A 720 24.43 -30.21 26.78
N ASN A 721 25.76 -30.15 26.71
CA ASN A 721 26.66 -31.29 26.57
C ASN A 721 26.27 -32.26 25.43
N GLY A 722 26.15 -31.71 24.21
CA GLY A 722 25.71 -32.47 23.04
C GLY A 722 24.21 -32.82 23.03
N GLY A 723 23.39 -32.09 23.79
CA GLY A 723 21.94 -32.05 23.60
C GLY A 723 21.53 -31.25 22.36
N ASP A 724 20.29 -31.43 21.93
CA ASP A 724 19.71 -30.78 20.76
C ASP A 724 19.28 -29.34 21.10
N THR A 725 18.57 -29.15 22.22
CA THR A 725 18.11 -27.83 22.71
C THR A 725 18.97 -27.29 23.85
N GLU A 726 19.05 -25.96 23.97
CA GLU A 726 19.62 -25.30 25.15
C GLU A 726 18.74 -25.49 26.39
N ALA A 727 19.34 -25.31 27.57
CA ALA A 727 18.60 -25.06 28.81
C ALA A 727 18.10 -23.61 28.85
N SER A 728 17.04 -23.32 29.60
CA SER A 728 16.57 -21.95 29.82
C SER A 728 16.40 -21.62 31.30
N PRO A 729 17.09 -20.60 31.85
CA PRO A 729 18.23 -19.91 31.23
C PRO A 729 19.48 -20.81 31.20
N SER A 730 20.28 -20.74 30.14
CA SER A 730 21.55 -21.48 30.01
C SER A 730 22.71 -20.84 30.79
N VAL A 731 22.54 -19.62 31.30
CA VAL A 731 23.51 -18.89 32.11
C VAL A 731 22.78 -18.21 33.26
N MET A 732 23.31 -18.32 34.49
CA MET A 732 22.85 -17.55 35.64
C MET A 732 24.03 -16.82 36.29
N ILE A 733 23.78 -15.60 36.79
CA ILE A 733 24.76 -14.78 37.51
C ILE A 733 24.15 -14.29 38.83
N GLN A 734 24.97 -14.25 39.89
CA GLN A 734 24.62 -13.65 41.18
C GLN A 734 25.75 -12.76 41.70
N ASP A 735 25.45 -11.89 42.66
CA ASP A 735 26.40 -11.00 43.32
C ASP A 735 27.52 -11.76 44.06
N LYS A 736 28.79 -11.36 43.86
CA LYS A 736 29.95 -11.97 44.51
C LYS A 736 30.22 -11.30 45.87
N VAL A 737 29.48 -11.71 46.90
CA VAL A 737 29.65 -11.20 48.26
C VAL A 737 30.82 -11.89 48.97
N VAL A 738 31.84 -11.12 49.38
CA VAL A 738 33.04 -11.64 50.06
C VAL A 738 32.66 -12.32 51.39
N GLY A 739 32.95 -13.61 51.51
CA GLY A 739 32.66 -14.41 52.71
C GLY A 739 31.29 -15.09 52.73
N VAL A 740 30.53 -15.02 51.63
CA VAL A 740 29.26 -15.74 51.43
C VAL A 740 29.43 -16.74 50.28
N VAL A 741 28.68 -17.84 50.33
CA VAL A 741 28.61 -18.89 49.30
C VAL A 741 27.33 -18.73 48.49
N ASN A 742 27.45 -18.62 47.16
CA ASN A 742 26.30 -18.44 46.28
C ASN A 742 25.63 -19.78 45.97
N HIS A 743 24.33 -19.74 45.71
CA HIS A 743 23.48 -20.91 45.49
C HIS A 743 22.53 -20.61 44.33
N PHE A 744 22.62 -21.39 43.26
CA PHE A 744 21.91 -21.12 42.00
C PHE A 744 20.72 -22.07 41.84
N ALA A 745 19.59 -21.55 41.34
CA ALA A 745 18.50 -22.42 40.90
C ALA A 745 18.96 -23.29 39.71
N LEU A 746 18.22 -24.37 39.43
CA LEU A 746 18.36 -25.09 38.17
C LEU A 746 17.54 -24.38 37.07
N PRO A 747 17.89 -24.54 35.78
CA PRO A 747 17.11 -24.02 34.66
C PRO A 747 15.63 -24.46 34.74
N THR A 748 14.70 -23.58 34.38
CA THR A 748 13.26 -23.88 34.38
C THR A 748 12.83 -24.68 33.15
N VAL A 749 13.65 -24.68 32.09
CA VAL A 749 13.56 -25.60 30.96
C VAL A 749 14.85 -26.41 30.89
N GLU A 750 14.72 -27.73 31.03
CA GLU A 750 15.82 -28.68 30.84
C GLU A 750 16.16 -28.84 29.35
N PRO A 751 17.43 -29.09 28.99
CA PRO A 751 17.80 -29.39 27.61
C PRO A 751 17.21 -30.75 27.21
N THR A 752 17.00 -30.95 25.91
CA THR A 752 16.50 -32.21 25.35
C THR A 752 17.54 -32.82 24.40
N ARG A 753 17.48 -34.15 24.21
CA ARG A 753 18.34 -34.88 23.28
C ARG A 753 17.62 -36.11 22.74
N THR A 754 17.58 -36.23 21.43
CA THR A 754 16.90 -37.32 20.72
C THR A 754 17.50 -38.68 21.11
N GLU A 755 16.66 -39.62 21.56
CA GLU A 755 17.02 -40.97 22.07
C GLU A 755 17.79 -41.03 23.41
N TYR A 756 17.81 -39.93 24.17
CA TYR A 756 18.36 -39.89 25.53
C TYR A 756 17.41 -39.20 26.50
N ASP A 757 17.32 -39.74 27.72
CA ASP A 757 16.70 -39.09 28.86
C ASP A 757 17.74 -38.16 29.52
N PHE A 758 17.32 -36.96 29.91
CA PHE A 758 18.12 -36.08 30.79
C PHE A 758 18.18 -36.68 32.20
N VAL A 759 19.35 -36.65 32.84
CA VAL A 759 19.61 -37.34 34.12
C VAL A 759 19.88 -36.36 35.26
N ASN A 760 20.79 -35.40 35.06
CA ASN A 760 21.13 -34.31 35.98
C ASN A 760 22.14 -33.35 35.33
N TRP A 761 22.48 -32.29 36.07
CA TRP A 761 23.66 -31.46 35.83
C TRP A 761 24.86 -32.01 36.62
N ASN A 762 26.04 -32.05 36.01
CA ASN A 762 27.28 -32.53 36.65
C ASN A 762 28.42 -31.51 36.52
N THR A 763 29.33 -31.43 37.49
CA THR A 763 30.46 -30.49 37.46
C THR A 763 31.56 -30.84 36.45
N LYS A 764 31.44 -31.95 35.72
CA LYS A 764 32.28 -32.31 34.57
C LYS A 764 31.46 -32.82 33.39
N GLN A 765 32.02 -32.64 32.20
CA GLN A 765 31.41 -33.06 30.94
C GLN A 765 31.22 -34.58 30.84
N ASP A 766 32.17 -35.36 31.40
CA ASP A 766 32.20 -36.82 31.36
C ASP A 766 31.36 -37.52 32.45
N GLY A 767 30.63 -36.75 33.27
CA GLY A 767 29.84 -37.28 34.38
C GLY A 767 30.67 -37.76 35.58
N THR A 768 32.00 -37.62 35.57
CA THR A 768 32.87 -38.02 36.70
C THR A 768 33.03 -36.94 37.77
N GLY A 769 32.29 -35.84 37.66
CA GLY A 769 32.18 -34.79 38.68
C GLY A 769 31.04 -35.06 39.65
N ASP A 770 30.79 -34.09 40.52
CA ASP A 770 29.69 -34.10 41.46
C ASP A 770 28.37 -33.68 40.78
N ILE A 771 27.24 -34.13 41.33
CA ILE A 771 25.92 -33.73 40.84
C ILE A 771 25.64 -32.30 41.31
N PHE A 772 25.40 -31.41 40.36
CA PHE A 772 25.02 -30.03 40.64
C PHE A 772 23.51 -29.94 40.92
N THR A 773 23.18 -29.33 42.06
CA THR A 773 21.81 -29.10 42.53
C THR A 773 21.66 -27.65 43.01
N ALA A 774 20.43 -27.22 43.31
CA ALA A 774 20.19 -25.89 43.89
C ALA A 774 20.75 -25.70 45.31
N ALA A 775 21.28 -26.76 45.94
CA ALA A 775 21.95 -26.76 47.24
C ALA A 775 23.50 -26.85 47.12
N THR A 776 24.07 -26.51 45.96
CA THR A 776 25.52 -26.54 45.73
C THR A 776 26.15 -25.20 46.06
N ASP A 777 27.18 -25.18 46.92
CA ASP A 777 28.02 -24.01 47.15
C ASP A 777 28.77 -23.62 45.87
N VAL A 778 28.61 -22.38 45.42
CA VAL A 778 29.37 -21.80 44.30
C VAL A 778 30.14 -20.57 44.76
N THR A 779 31.46 -20.59 44.61
CA THR A 779 32.38 -19.53 45.06
C THR A 779 33.12 -18.80 43.92
N GLU A 780 33.17 -19.44 42.75
CA GLU A 780 33.83 -18.95 41.54
C GLU A 780 33.04 -19.37 40.29
N ASN A 781 33.38 -18.79 39.13
CA ASN A 781 32.68 -19.06 37.88
C ASN A 781 32.87 -20.51 37.44
N MET A 782 31.78 -21.21 37.13
CA MET A 782 31.81 -22.62 36.73
C MET A 782 30.88 -22.94 35.56
N THR A 783 31.11 -24.08 34.92
CA THR A 783 30.21 -24.69 33.94
C THR A 783 29.77 -26.05 34.47
N VAL A 784 28.50 -26.37 34.32
CA VAL A 784 27.92 -27.67 34.64
C VAL A 784 27.27 -28.24 33.39
N TYR A 785 27.36 -29.56 33.24
CA TYR A 785 27.12 -30.25 31.99
C TYR A 785 25.95 -31.22 32.13
N ALA A 786 25.00 -31.13 31.19
CA ALA A 786 23.88 -32.06 31.15
C ALA A 786 24.39 -33.51 30.99
N GLN A 787 23.82 -34.42 31.77
CA GLN A 787 24.12 -35.85 31.71
C GLN A 787 22.97 -36.62 31.07
N TRP A 788 23.33 -37.56 30.20
CA TRP A 788 22.41 -38.21 29.26
C TRP A 788 22.44 -39.73 29.44
N LYS A 789 21.26 -40.35 29.54
CA LYS A 789 21.11 -41.81 29.54
C LYS A 789 20.33 -42.23 28.30
N SER A 790 20.86 -43.14 27.48
CA SER A 790 20.11 -43.58 26.30
C SER A 790 18.85 -44.33 26.71
N ASN A 791 17.74 -44.03 26.04
CA ASN A 791 16.46 -44.71 26.20
C ASN A 791 16.16 -45.74 25.08
N ALA A 792 17.17 -46.00 24.23
CA ALA A 792 17.14 -47.01 23.17
C ALA A 792 16.93 -48.43 23.71
N LYS A 793 16.25 -49.27 22.91
CA LYS A 793 15.80 -50.62 23.29
C LYS A 793 16.00 -51.61 22.16
N GLY A 794 15.97 -52.90 22.48
CA GLY A 794 15.92 -54.01 21.53
C GLY A 794 15.36 -55.27 22.19
N ASP A 795 15.39 -56.37 21.44
CA ASP A 795 14.67 -57.59 21.79
C ASP A 795 15.60 -58.81 21.89
N LEU A 796 15.17 -59.85 22.61
CA LEU A 796 15.87 -61.14 22.71
C LEU A 796 14.90 -62.30 22.49
N LYS A 797 15.12 -63.07 21.42
CA LYS A 797 14.37 -64.29 21.13
C LYS A 797 15.18 -65.54 21.50
N VAL A 798 14.59 -66.42 22.30
CA VAL A 798 15.13 -67.76 22.60
C VAL A 798 14.27 -68.82 21.90
N SER A 799 14.88 -69.80 21.25
CA SER A 799 14.18 -70.81 20.44
C SER A 799 14.83 -72.20 20.57
N ASN A 800 14.01 -73.26 20.54
CA ASN A 800 14.45 -74.64 20.66
C ASN A 800 14.05 -75.50 19.45
N THR A 801 14.97 -76.33 18.95
CA THR A 801 14.75 -77.34 17.93
C THR A 801 15.18 -78.70 18.45
N VAL A 802 14.38 -79.75 18.27
CA VAL A 802 14.78 -81.13 18.58
C VAL A 802 15.06 -81.87 17.26
N SER A 803 16.12 -82.65 17.21
CA SER A 803 16.58 -83.35 16.00
C SER A 803 17.16 -84.73 16.30
N GLY A 804 17.49 -85.46 15.23
CA GLY A 804 18.04 -86.82 15.29
C GLY A 804 16.97 -87.92 15.37
N SER A 805 17.38 -89.14 15.06
CA SER A 805 16.49 -90.30 14.87
C SER A 805 15.73 -90.78 16.12
N ALA A 806 16.09 -90.29 17.32
CA ALA A 806 15.47 -90.61 18.60
C ALA A 806 15.14 -89.36 19.46
N GLY A 807 14.98 -88.21 18.81
CA GLY A 807 14.58 -86.95 19.46
C GLY A 807 13.08 -86.90 19.78
N ASP A 808 12.75 -86.55 21.02
CA ASP A 808 11.36 -86.33 21.47
C ASP A 808 10.97 -84.87 21.28
N THR A 809 10.15 -84.61 20.27
CA THR A 809 9.66 -83.26 19.93
C THR A 809 8.64 -82.72 20.93
N THR A 810 8.12 -83.55 21.83
CA THR A 810 7.12 -83.17 22.85
C THR A 810 7.72 -82.85 24.21
N LYS A 811 8.97 -83.27 24.46
CA LYS A 811 9.72 -82.97 25.68
C LYS A 811 9.95 -81.46 25.82
N PRO A 812 9.60 -80.85 26.98
CA PRO A 812 10.05 -79.52 27.32
C PRO A 812 11.52 -79.55 27.77
N PHE A 813 12.27 -78.53 27.39
CA PHE A 813 13.64 -78.24 27.84
C PHE A 813 13.60 -76.89 28.55
N THR A 814 14.36 -76.73 29.64
CA THR A 814 14.31 -75.51 30.46
C THR A 814 15.38 -74.53 30.01
N PHE A 815 15.04 -73.25 29.93
CA PHE A 815 15.94 -72.17 29.54
C PHE A 815 15.97 -71.09 30.62
N THR A 816 17.17 -70.67 31.01
CA THR A 816 17.40 -69.52 31.90
C THR A 816 18.13 -68.43 31.13
N VAL A 817 17.49 -67.27 30.99
CA VAL A 817 18.09 -66.05 30.45
C VAL A 817 18.58 -65.19 31.61
N THR A 818 19.84 -64.75 31.55
CA THR A 818 20.45 -63.85 32.55
C THR A 818 20.98 -62.60 31.86
N VAL A 819 20.56 -61.44 32.37
CA VAL A 819 20.94 -60.07 31.98
C VAL A 819 21.36 -59.27 33.23
N ASP A 820 21.52 -57.95 33.13
CA ASP A 820 21.85 -57.11 34.28
C ASP A 820 20.80 -57.20 35.42
N SER A 821 21.29 -57.24 36.66
CA SER A 821 20.47 -57.47 37.85
C SER A 821 19.43 -56.38 38.17
N SER A 822 19.57 -55.18 37.58
CA SER A 822 18.55 -54.11 37.67
C SER A 822 17.30 -54.39 36.85
N ILE A 823 17.37 -55.28 35.85
CA ILE A 823 16.24 -55.63 34.97
C ILE A 823 15.26 -56.54 35.72
N ASN A 824 14.04 -56.03 35.92
CA ASN A 824 12.99 -56.66 36.72
C ASN A 824 11.61 -56.42 36.09
N GLY A 825 10.70 -57.39 36.20
CA GLY A 825 9.36 -57.33 35.61
C GLY A 825 9.28 -58.02 34.24
N THR A 826 8.15 -57.85 33.55
CA THR A 826 7.87 -58.54 32.28
C THR A 826 8.31 -57.71 31.08
N TYR A 827 9.17 -58.30 30.26
CA TYR A 827 9.63 -57.79 28.97
C TYR A 827 9.15 -58.77 27.90
N GLY A 828 8.26 -58.34 27.01
CA GLY A 828 7.59 -59.23 26.06
C GLY A 828 6.95 -60.44 26.74
N GLU A 829 7.40 -61.65 26.37
CA GLU A 829 6.92 -62.94 26.88
C GLU A 829 7.72 -63.47 28.09
N MET A 830 8.74 -62.75 28.55
CA MET A 830 9.65 -63.18 29.63
C MET A 830 9.52 -62.29 30.87
N THR A 831 9.42 -62.89 32.06
CA THR A 831 9.44 -62.16 33.34
C THR A 831 10.79 -62.33 34.03
N PHE A 832 11.51 -61.23 34.20
CA PHE A 832 12.80 -61.16 34.87
C PHE A 832 12.64 -60.82 36.36
N THR A 833 13.43 -61.48 37.21
CA THR A 833 13.61 -61.15 38.63
C THR A 833 15.11 -61.11 38.91
N ALA A 834 15.61 -59.97 39.39
CA ALA A 834 17.03 -59.68 39.58
C ALA A 834 17.91 -60.05 38.36
N GLY A 835 17.46 -59.67 37.15
CA GLY A 835 18.14 -59.98 35.89
C GLY A 835 17.99 -61.41 35.37
N SER A 836 17.24 -62.30 36.04
CA SER A 836 17.05 -63.70 35.63
C SER A 836 15.60 -64.00 35.25
N ALA A 837 15.39 -64.62 34.08
CA ALA A 837 14.11 -65.18 33.64
C ALA A 837 14.26 -66.68 33.32
N THR A 838 13.30 -67.52 33.69
CA THR A 838 13.37 -68.98 33.42
C THR A 838 12.03 -69.51 32.93
N PHE A 839 12.06 -70.31 31.86
CA PHE A 839 10.90 -70.85 31.15
C PHE A 839 11.24 -72.18 30.47
N THR A 840 10.28 -72.80 29.78
CA THR A 840 10.50 -74.06 29.04
C THR A 840 10.05 -73.95 27.58
N LEU A 841 10.77 -74.60 26.66
CA LEU A 841 10.43 -74.70 25.24
C LEU A 841 10.52 -76.14 24.75
N ARG A 842 9.52 -76.59 23.98
CA ARG A 842 9.55 -77.81 23.16
C ARG A 842 10.13 -77.54 21.77
N HIS A 843 10.14 -78.56 20.91
CA HIS A 843 10.54 -78.40 19.50
C HIS A 843 9.67 -77.36 18.76
N GLY A 844 10.32 -76.35 18.19
CA GLY A 844 9.68 -75.30 17.40
C GLY A 844 9.06 -74.18 18.24
N GLU A 845 9.07 -74.29 19.56
CA GLU A 845 8.64 -73.22 20.46
C GLU A 845 9.76 -72.16 20.63
N SER A 846 9.35 -70.92 20.87
CA SER A 846 10.24 -69.79 21.13
C SER A 846 9.54 -68.73 21.95
N LEU A 847 10.25 -68.06 22.87
CA LEU A 847 9.77 -66.84 23.55
C LEU A 847 10.65 -65.65 23.19
N THR A 848 10.07 -64.45 23.22
CA THR A 848 10.74 -63.18 22.91
C THR A 848 10.59 -62.19 24.05
N ALA A 849 11.70 -61.76 24.66
CA ALA A 849 11.75 -60.58 25.50
C ALA A 849 11.76 -59.34 24.61
N VAL A 850 10.81 -58.42 24.82
CA VAL A 850 10.64 -57.22 24.01
C VAL A 850 10.95 -55.96 24.82
N GLY A 851 11.69 -55.03 24.24
CA GLY A 851 11.98 -53.72 24.83
C GLY A 851 12.98 -53.72 25.98
N LEU A 852 13.93 -54.67 25.98
CA LEU A 852 15.11 -54.63 26.87
C LEU A 852 15.97 -53.40 26.52
N PRO A 853 16.72 -52.80 27.47
CA PRO A 853 17.61 -51.69 27.15
C PRO A 853 18.68 -52.10 26.13
N ALA A 854 19.01 -51.21 25.19
CA ALA A 854 20.11 -51.44 24.25
C ALA A 854 21.46 -51.60 25.00
N ASP A 855 22.39 -52.30 24.35
CA ASP A 855 23.71 -52.73 24.85
C ASP A 855 23.70 -53.61 26.11
N THR A 856 22.52 -53.99 26.63
CA THR A 856 22.38 -55.01 27.68
C THR A 856 23.08 -56.30 27.25
N ALA A 857 24.07 -56.76 28.02
CA ALA A 857 24.64 -58.09 27.84
C ALA A 857 23.67 -59.16 28.34
N TYR A 858 23.52 -60.24 27.56
CA TYR A 858 22.69 -61.38 27.91
C TYR A 858 23.45 -62.70 27.77
N THR A 859 23.01 -63.69 28.54
CA THR A 859 23.40 -65.09 28.43
C THR A 859 22.16 -65.98 28.52
N VAL A 860 22.19 -67.15 27.89
CA VAL A 860 21.12 -68.14 27.90
C VAL A 860 21.72 -69.51 28.19
N ALA A 861 21.24 -70.17 29.24
CA ALA A 861 21.60 -71.54 29.58
C ALA A 861 20.40 -72.48 29.39
N GLU A 862 20.66 -73.75 29.08
CA GLU A 862 19.65 -74.80 28.91
C GLU A 862 19.90 -75.95 29.89
N SER A 863 18.83 -76.49 30.49
CA SER A 863 18.85 -77.68 31.35
C SER A 863 17.77 -78.69 30.97
N ASP A 864 17.74 -79.81 31.69
CA ASP A 864 16.83 -80.94 31.46
C ASP A 864 17.04 -81.58 30.08
N ASN A 865 18.27 -81.57 29.57
CA ASN A 865 18.66 -82.05 28.23
C ASN A 865 19.34 -83.43 28.27
N GLU A 866 19.06 -84.26 29.28
CA GLU A 866 19.75 -85.55 29.49
C GLU A 866 19.55 -86.50 28.29
N GLY A 867 20.68 -86.98 27.75
CA GLY A 867 20.70 -87.88 26.60
C GLY A 867 20.54 -87.18 25.24
N TYR A 868 20.55 -85.84 25.21
CA TYR A 868 20.67 -85.03 23.99
C TYR A 868 22.09 -84.47 23.84
N THR A 869 22.49 -84.20 22.60
CA THR A 869 23.68 -83.41 22.25
C THR A 869 23.22 -82.02 21.87
N VAL A 870 23.56 -81.03 22.68
CA VAL A 870 23.09 -79.64 22.52
C VAL A 870 24.05 -78.87 21.64
N THR A 871 23.52 -78.16 20.63
CA THR A 871 24.22 -77.13 19.87
C THR A 871 23.50 -75.80 20.06
N ALA A 872 24.19 -74.78 20.55
CA ALA A 872 23.61 -73.47 20.84
C ALA A 872 24.32 -72.37 20.05
N ASN A 873 23.55 -71.60 19.27
CA ASN A 873 24.01 -70.42 18.55
C ASN A 873 23.44 -69.18 19.22
N GLY A 874 24.25 -68.14 19.46
CA GLY A 874 23.79 -66.92 20.14
C GLY A 874 23.43 -67.10 21.62
N ALA A 875 24.00 -68.10 22.31
CA ALA A 875 23.77 -68.32 23.74
C ALA A 875 24.34 -67.22 24.65
N ALA A 876 25.07 -66.26 24.10
CA ALA A 876 25.48 -65.02 24.76
C ALA A 876 25.67 -63.91 23.71
N GLY A 877 25.44 -62.66 24.12
CA GLY A 877 25.60 -61.49 23.25
C GLY A 877 25.18 -60.19 23.92
N THR A 878 24.93 -59.15 23.12
CA THR A 878 24.34 -57.87 23.56
C THR A 878 23.05 -57.58 22.79
N ILE A 879 22.16 -56.80 23.38
CA ILE A 879 20.92 -56.33 22.75
C ILE A 879 21.21 -55.10 21.88
N SER A 880 21.23 -55.25 20.56
CA SER A 880 21.34 -54.10 19.64
C SER A 880 20.06 -53.25 19.64
N LYS A 881 20.20 -51.92 19.57
CA LYS A 881 19.08 -51.00 19.31
C LYS A 881 18.23 -51.46 18.12
N ASP A 882 16.91 -51.46 18.28
CA ASP A 882 15.88 -51.82 17.30
C ASP A 882 16.04 -53.22 16.66
N GLY A 883 16.91 -54.07 17.21
CA GLY A 883 17.21 -55.40 16.70
C GLY A 883 16.81 -56.51 17.67
N THR A 884 16.40 -57.65 17.10
CA THR A 884 16.15 -58.88 17.87
C THR A 884 17.39 -59.75 17.89
N ALA A 885 18.07 -59.84 19.03
CA ALA A 885 19.08 -60.86 19.29
C ALA A 885 18.42 -62.26 19.31
N VAL A 886 19.11 -63.29 18.83
CA VAL A 886 18.55 -64.65 18.72
C VAL A 886 19.48 -65.68 19.34
N ALA A 887 19.00 -66.35 20.38
CA ALA A 887 19.58 -67.58 20.91
C ALA A 887 18.80 -68.80 20.37
N ALA A 888 19.47 -69.64 19.60
CA ALA A 888 18.88 -70.81 18.95
C ALA A 888 19.57 -72.09 19.40
N PHE A 889 18.82 -72.95 20.10
CA PHE A 889 19.28 -74.21 20.64
C PHE A 889 18.77 -75.38 19.78
N THR A 890 19.62 -76.39 19.61
CA THR A 890 19.31 -77.63 18.87
C THR A 890 19.69 -78.83 19.71
N ASN A 891 18.69 -79.60 20.12
CA ASN A 891 18.77 -80.80 20.93
C ASN A 891 18.77 -82.05 20.04
N ASN A 892 19.95 -82.59 19.71
CA ASN A 892 20.06 -83.75 18.82
C ASN A 892 20.15 -85.07 19.60
N ARG A 893 19.39 -86.10 19.21
CA ARG A 893 19.46 -87.44 19.81
C ARG A 893 19.27 -88.55 18.79
N GLU A 894 20.25 -89.45 18.70
CA GLU A 894 20.24 -90.59 17.76
C GLU A 894 19.91 -91.92 18.46
N ALA A 895 19.36 -92.86 17.69
CA ALA A 895 19.26 -94.25 18.11
C ALA A 895 20.67 -94.92 18.18
N PRO A 896 20.95 -95.77 19.17
CA PRO A 896 22.27 -96.38 19.34
C PRO A 896 22.57 -97.38 18.21
N SER A 897 23.71 -97.20 17.54
CA SER A 897 24.18 -98.08 16.46
C SER A 897 24.96 -99.29 16.98
N THR A 898 24.80 -100.43 16.32
CA THR A 898 25.30 -101.74 16.80
C THR A 898 26.62 -102.15 16.15
N GLN A 899 27.67 -101.31 16.22
CA GLN A 899 28.99 -101.59 15.66
C GLN A 899 30.12 -101.42 16.70
N PRO A 900 31.08 -102.36 16.83
CA PRO A 900 32.13 -102.28 17.86
C PRO A 900 33.21 -101.22 17.56
N PRO A 901 33.80 -100.57 18.58
CA PRO A 901 34.84 -99.55 18.40
C PRO A 901 36.25 -100.16 18.24
N THR A 902 37.07 -99.55 17.40
CA THR A 902 38.52 -99.80 17.31
C THR A 902 39.31 -98.71 18.06
N THR A 903 40.23 -99.12 18.94
CA THR A 903 40.98 -98.25 19.85
C THR A 903 42.38 -97.89 19.36
N SER A 904 42.78 -96.62 19.44
CA SER A 904 44.18 -96.21 19.68
C SER A 904 44.32 -94.73 20.09
N ALA A 905 44.84 -94.52 21.29
CA ALA A 905 45.53 -93.28 21.74
C ALA A 905 47.03 -93.67 21.95
N PRO A 906 47.93 -92.92 22.64
CA PRO A 906 47.86 -91.57 23.24
C PRO A 906 49.15 -90.72 22.98
N GLU A 907 49.41 -89.71 23.84
CA GLU A 907 50.76 -89.20 24.26
C GLU A 907 51.63 -88.35 23.26
N ASN A 908 52.51 -87.40 23.67
CA ASN A 908 52.69 -86.64 24.94
C ASN A 908 53.45 -85.28 24.74
N PRO A 909 54.47 -84.83 25.53
CA PRO A 909 54.40 -83.63 26.40
C PRO A 909 55.27 -82.41 26.01
N ALA A 910 54.99 -81.23 26.59
CA ALA A 910 55.90 -80.41 27.42
C ALA A 910 55.39 -78.95 27.67
N GLY A 911 55.69 -78.37 28.84
CA GLY A 911 55.54 -76.92 29.15
C GLY A 911 56.90 -76.23 29.37
N PRO A 912 57.05 -75.17 30.22
CA PRO A 912 56.05 -74.41 30.97
C PRO A 912 56.24 -72.85 31.03
N THR A 913 55.22 -72.12 31.53
CA THR A 913 55.22 -70.83 32.27
C THR A 913 56.25 -69.67 32.00
N LYS A 914 55.72 -68.48 31.58
CA LYS A 914 55.84 -67.09 32.14
C LYS A 914 57.26 -66.45 32.38
N PRO A 915 57.57 -65.12 32.20
CA PRO A 915 56.73 -63.88 32.13
C PRO A 915 56.99 -62.86 30.97
N GLU A 916 56.31 -61.70 31.07
CA GLU A 916 56.59 -60.31 30.61
C GLU A 916 58.05 -59.78 30.83
N PRO A 917 58.50 -58.54 30.42
CA PRO A 917 57.78 -57.39 29.79
C PRO A 917 58.55 -56.50 28.72
N THR A 918 57.85 -55.47 28.19
CA THR A 918 58.29 -54.07 27.80
C THR A 918 59.42 -53.66 26.79
N THR A 919 59.03 -52.76 25.87
CA THR A 919 59.67 -51.47 25.40
C THR A 919 60.84 -51.33 24.37
N THR A 920 60.50 -50.67 23.24
CA THR A 920 61.17 -49.55 22.50
C THR A 920 62.58 -49.59 21.86
N SER A 921 62.72 -49.04 20.64
CA SER A 921 63.85 -48.20 20.16
C SER A 921 63.47 -47.30 18.95
N LYS A 922 64.35 -46.37 18.50
CA LYS A 922 64.11 -45.10 17.73
C LYS A 922 65.46 -44.57 17.15
N PRO A 923 65.61 -43.65 16.13
CA PRO A 923 64.68 -42.81 15.32
C PRO A 923 64.54 -43.27 13.83
N THR A 924 64.52 -42.57 12.67
CA THR A 924 64.97 -41.25 12.09
C THR A 924 64.38 -41.08 10.65
N ALA A 925 64.18 -39.93 9.96
CA ALA A 925 63.80 -38.52 10.28
C ALA A 925 63.42 -37.75 8.96
N THR A 926 62.94 -36.50 9.11
CA THR A 926 62.35 -35.51 8.15
C THR A 926 63.11 -35.17 6.85
N PRO A 927 62.47 -34.54 5.82
CA PRO A 927 62.37 -33.06 5.77
C PRO A 927 61.02 -32.44 5.28
N GLN A 928 60.93 -31.11 5.38
CA GLN A 928 59.82 -30.17 5.09
C GLN A 928 60.45 -28.96 4.31
N PRO A 929 59.82 -28.26 3.32
CA PRO A 929 58.60 -27.43 3.52
C PRO A 929 57.69 -27.12 2.29
N THR A 930 56.60 -26.39 2.53
CA THR A 930 56.03 -25.28 1.70
C THR A 930 55.00 -24.51 2.55
N VAL A 931 54.62 -23.28 2.16
CA VAL A 931 53.76 -22.34 2.93
C VAL A 931 52.52 -21.91 2.10
N THR A 932 51.52 -21.37 2.80
CA THR A 932 50.16 -20.92 2.42
C THR A 932 50.07 -19.97 1.19
N PRO A 933 48.88 -19.83 0.54
CA PRO A 933 47.85 -18.92 1.06
C PRO A 933 46.36 -19.33 0.89
N GLN A 934 45.54 -18.85 1.85
CA GLN A 934 44.15 -18.32 1.74
C GLN A 934 42.99 -19.18 1.15
N PRO A 935 41.78 -19.19 1.78
CA PRO A 935 40.65 -20.04 1.35
C PRO A 935 39.70 -19.35 0.37
N THR A 936 38.99 -20.13 -0.46
CA THR A 936 37.76 -19.72 -1.17
C THR A 936 36.90 -20.94 -1.51
N ALA A 937 35.60 -20.86 -1.21
CA ALA A 937 34.49 -21.71 -1.69
C ALA A 937 34.71 -23.24 -1.79
N VAL A 938 34.24 -23.97 -0.79
CA VAL A 938 33.47 -25.21 -1.03
C VAL A 938 32.01 -24.89 -0.79
N GLN A 939 31.13 -25.43 -1.62
CA GLN A 939 29.74 -25.01 -1.76
C GLN A 939 28.83 -25.73 -0.75
N ASP A 940 28.07 -24.98 0.04
CA ASP A 940 27.07 -25.54 0.96
C ASP A 940 26.00 -26.34 0.21
N THR A 941 25.58 -27.47 0.78
CA THR A 941 24.41 -28.23 0.34
C THR A 941 23.15 -27.52 0.83
N VAL A 942 22.68 -26.55 0.03
CA VAL A 942 21.44 -25.79 0.23
C VAL A 942 20.24 -26.73 0.48
N PRO A 943 19.32 -26.43 1.42
CA PRO A 943 18.11 -27.22 1.63
C PRO A 943 17.24 -27.29 0.35
N GLN A 944 16.71 -28.47 0.03
CA GLN A 944 15.71 -28.60 -1.03
C GLN A 944 14.35 -28.06 -0.57
N THR A 945 14.09 -26.78 -0.81
CA THR A 945 12.72 -26.25 -0.84
C THR A 945 11.97 -26.86 -2.03
N GLY A 946 10.74 -27.30 -1.81
CA GLY A 946 10.02 -28.17 -2.73
C GLY A 946 9.33 -27.47 -3.90
N ASP A 947 10.07 -27.15 -4.96
CA ASP A 947 9.50 -26.67 -6.23
C ASP A 947 9.07 -27.81 -7.16
N THR A 948 7.77 -28.15 -7.12
CA THR A 948 7.10 -28.92 -8.18
C THR A 948 5.88 -28.17 -8.69
N THR A 949 6.11 -27.01 -9.33
CA THR A 949 5.05 -26.17 -9.87
C THR A 949 4.16 -26.96 -10.85
N PRO A 950 2.85 -27.14 -10.59
CA PRO A 950 1.99 -27.94 -11.46
C PRO A 950 1.62 -27.14 -12.71
N LEU A 951 2.53 -27.08 -13.67
CA LEU A 951 2.38 -26.34 -14.95
C LEU A 951 1.06 -26.65 -15.66
N LEU A 952 0.59 -27.90 -15.58
CA LEU A 952 -0.70 -28.33 -16.14
C LEU A 952 -1.90 -27.64 -15.46
N LEU A 953 -1.85 -27.42 -14.14
CA LEU A 953 -2.91 -26.76 -13.38
C LEU A 953 -3.05 -25.28 -13.77
N TRP A 954 -1.91 -24.59 -13.91
CA TRP A 954 -1.87 -23.19 -14.35
C TRP A 954 -2.33 -23.01 -15.80
N VAL A 955 -1.98 -23.94 -16.69
CA VAL A 955 -2.52 -23.96 -18.07
C VAL A 955 -4.04 -24.19 -18.07
N VAL A 956 -4.57 -25.10 -17.23
CA VAL A 956 -6.02 -25.30 -17.09
C VAL A 956 -6.72 -24.06 -16.55
N LEU A 957 -6.16 -23.38 -15.54
CA LEU A 957 -6.71 -22.12 -15.00
C LEU A 957 -6.69 -20.98 -16.04
N LEU A 958 -5.66 -20.90 -16.89
CA LEU A 958 -5.62 -19.96 -18.02
C LEU A 958 -6.70 -20.27 -19.07
N VAL A 959 -6.94 -21.54 -19.39
CA VAL A 959 -8.03 -21.93 -20.32
C VAL A 959 -9.40 -21.64 -19.71
N VAL A 960 -9.63 -21.94 -18.44
CA VAL A 960 -10.91 -21.68 -17.75
C VAL A 960 -11.19 -20.17 -17.65
N SER A 961 -10.19 -19.34 -17.31
CA SER A 961 -10.36 -17.88 -17.26
C SER A 961 -10.54 -17.25 -18.65
N ALA A 962 -9.86 -17.75 -19.69
CA ALA A 962 -10.11 -17.35 -21.07
C ALA A 962 -11.53 -17.70 -21.54
N LEU A 963 -12.03 -18.89 -21.21
CA LEU A 963 -13.42 -19.29 -21.49
C LEU A 963 -14.43 -18.47 -20.69
N GLY A 964 -14.12 -18.10 -19.44
CA GLY A 964 -14.92 -17.18 -18.63
C GLY A 964 -15.02 -15.78 -19.26
N LEU A 965 -13.90 -15.22 -19.70
CA LEU A 965 -13.85 -13.94 -20.44
C LEU A 965 -14.62 -14.01 -21.76
N ALA A 966 -14.47 -15.09 -22.53
CA ALA A 966 -15.25 -15.32 -23.75
C ALA A 966 -16.76 -15.42 -23.46
N GLY A 967 -17.16 -16.09 -22.38
CA GLY A 967 -18.55 -16.15 -21.92
C GLY A 967 -19.11 -14.78 -21.53
N CYS A 968 -18.37 -13.99 -20.75
CA CYS A 968 -18.74 -12.62 -20.39
C CYS A 968 -18.87 -11.70 -21.62
N LEU A 969 -17.96 -11.82 -22.60
CA LEU A 969 -18.03 -11.09 -23.87
C LEU A 969 -19.23 -11.54 -24.72
N TRP A 970 -19.54 -12.84 -24.77
CA TRP A 970 -20.70 -13.38 -25.48
C TRP A 970 -22.03 -12.93 -24.84
N VAL A 971 -22.11 -12.88 -23.50
CA VAL A 971 -23.26 -12.32 -22.76
C VAL A 971 -23.40 -10.81 -23.01
N ARG A 972 -22.30 -10.05 -23.05
CA ARG A 972 -22.32 -8.63 -23.47
C ARG A 972 -22.79 -8.44 -24.92
N PHE A 973 -22.38 -9.32 -25.84
CA PHE A 973 -22.84 -9.29 -27.24
C PHE A 973 -24.33 -9.63 -27.36
N ARG A 974 -24.81 -10.70 -26.70
CA ARG A 974 -26.24 -11.05 -26.69
C ARG A 974 -27.11 -9.94 -26.06
N LYS A 975 -26.67 -9.31 -24.97
CA LYS A 975 -27.39 -8.16 -24.38
C LYS A 975 -27.46 -6.94 -25.30
N LYS A 976 -26.57 -6.78 -26.28
CA LYS A 976 -26.67 -5.74 -27.33
C LYS A 976 -27.59 -6.10 -28.50
N GLN A 977 -27.95 -7.38 -28.70
CA GLN A 977 -28.90 -7.79 -29.75
C GLN A 977 -30.36 -7.82 -29.30
N PHE A 978 -30.65 -7.79 -28.00
CA PHE A 978 -32.01 -7.68 -27.43
C PHE A 978 -32.36 -6.25 -26.95
N ARG A 979 -31.72 -5.23 -27.55
CA ARG A 979 -32.07 -3.80 -27.44
C ARG A 979 -32.04 -3.13 -28.82
N LYS A 980 -32.86 -3.66 -29.72
CA LYS A 980 -33.41 -3.01 -30.91
C LYS A 980 -34.82 -3.57 -31.14
#